data_AF-A0A834FE17-F1
#
_entry.id   AF-A0A834FE17-F1
#
_cell.length_a   1.000
_cell.length_b   1.000
_cell.length_c   1.000
_cell.angle_alpha   90.00
_cell.angle_beta   90.00
_cell.angle_gamma   90.00
#
_symmetry.space_group_name_H-M   'P 1'
#
loop_
_entity.id
_entity.type
_entity.pdbx_description
1 polymer ?
#
loop_
_entity_poly.entity_id
_entity_poly.type
_entity_poly.pdbx_seq_one_letter_code
_entity_poly.pdbx_strand_id
1 'polypeptide(L)'
;MADLAENVNTACDDGVEKQEEEPTVLDSEEFEELSDRVEQDAAGKASPVAAENSWSAPIFSLARKASETISHGMSYAAPRKLSHGSSASSFNEKESENDTNSSSKILPVLPAKDPMGIERSNLLSMMKLSIKVLIQSSMSLGRTLDSEYPPLQQFFVVLEQCLKHGLKTKKSFIGQNKSIWGPLELVEKLCPESANISTSARDLPGIRTGLGRGRAWLHLALMQKKIADYIKALLDHKDLLSEFYDSGAMMLEEEGAVLGGLLVGLNVIDANLCIKGEDLDSQVGVIDFSLYLKDPASSETPKDDAKMTAILDQKHYIEELNRHLSGTVTDLQAKLDSIEKTNSKLVEELTAATDRINSLQDEQEHLKKENESILQCSQKKEEAALQDSQVELETYKQTRQGLDEMYNVVWQQYKEEKRIRQELQRELELQVGLKQEMEVAMKLLEKDSHEKQDTLAALRLQLEQVKTLNLQMFHKAQESERQAEKKEAEALQLEQRMKDMEKAMEELEQRLQNSERERKQSDQSDKDMKVELEGKVDALQKQLTDLDTLRLGLENELRVEKEQRQSLQKALQREQDNSSELRTQLQQLQGLHVELQELKHEKQQLQERCEQQEQALQEMGLHLSQSKLKMEDFKEVNKALKGHAWLKDDEATSCKQCLKEFSISRRKHHCRNCGDIYCNSCSSNELALPSYPRPVRVCDMCHSLLLQRSSSTAS
;
A
#
# COMPACT_ATOMS: atom_id res chain seq x y z
N MET A 1 -61.08 -20.62 3.44
CA MET A 1 -61.84 -20.14 4.62
C MET A 1 -60.77 -19.66 5.58
N ALA A 2 -60.61 -18.36 5.84
CA ALA A 2 -61.61 -17.41 6.37
C ALA A 2 -61.93 -17.72 7.85
N ASP A 3 -61.85 -16.78 8.80
CA ASP A 3 -61.47 -15.36 8.64
C ASP A 3 -61.09 -14.70 9.99
N LEU A 4 -60.52 -13.47 9.93
CA LEU A 4 -60.39 -12.45 11.01
C LEU A 4 -59.60 -12.83 12.29
N ALA A 5 -58.77 -12.01 12.95
CA ALA A 5 -58.38 -10.58 12.90
C ALA A 5 -59.24 -9.52 13.63
N GLU A 6 -58.90 -9.24 14.89
CA GLU A 6 -59.00 -7.94 15.61
C GLU A 6 -57.73 -7.81 16.50
N ASN A 7 -57.00 -6.70 16.68
CA ASN A 7 -57.29 -5.25 16.88
C ASN A 7 -57.77 -4.89 18.31
N VAL A 8 -57.35 -3.77 18.96
CA VAL A 8 -56.13 -2.92 18.87
C VAL A 8 -56.15 -1.92 20.06
N ASN A 9 -55.09 -1.10 20.27
CA ASN A 9 -55.04 0.11 21.16
C ASN A 9 -55.10 -0.07 22.70
N THR A 10 -54.73 0.92 23.54
CA THR A 10 -53.50 1.76 23.71
C THR A 10 -53.66 2.58 25.01
N ALA A 11 -52.56 2.92 25.71
CA ALA A 11 -52.47 3.98 26.72
C ALA A 11 -50.99 4.42 26.90
N CYS A 12 -50.74 5.63 27.40
CA CYS A 12 -49.41 6.26 27.47
C CYS A 12 -49.06 6.74 28.91
N ASP A 13 -47.76 6.93 29.18
CA ASP A 13 -47.11 7.66 30.29
C ASP A 13 -47.51 7.26 31.75
N ASP A 14 -46.67 7.35 32.78
CA ASP A 14 -45.44 8.13 33.03
C ASP A 14 -44.25 7.24 33.49
N GLY A 15 -43.03 7.79 33.49
CA GLY A 15 -41.79 7.06 33.84
C GLY A 15 -41.18 7.37 35.23
N VAL A 16 -40.36 6.44 35.73
CA VAL A 16 -39.37 6.64 36.80
C VAL A 16 -38.09 5.85 36.46
N GLU A 17 -36.93 6.38 36.86
CA GLU A 17 -35.57 5.93 36.52
C GLU A 17 -35.20 4.53 37.05
N LYS A 18 -34.34 3.81 36.30
CA LYS A 18 -33.07 3.29 36.83
C LYS A 18 -32.07 2.91 35.75
N GLN A 19 -30.80 2.82 36.13
CA GLN A 19 -29.62 2.86 35.26
C GLN A 19 -29.17 1.48 34.76
N GLU A 20 -28.36 1.52 33.70
CA GLU A 20 -27.71 0.40 33.03
C GLU A 20 -26.49 -0.12 33.82
N GLU A 21 -26.12 -1.39 33.63
CA GLU A 21 -24.71 -1.84 33.68
C GLU A 21 -24.56 -3.18 32.91
N GLU A 22 -23.66 -3.23 31.93
CA GLU A 22 -23.33 -4.45 31.18
C GLU A 22 -22.18 -5.23 31.82
N PRO A 23 -22.17 -6.58 31.79
CA PRO A 23 -20.98 -7.37 32.12
C PRO A 23 -20.08 -7.54 30.88
N THR A 24 -18.89 -6.90 30.90
CA THR A 24 -17.88 -7.05 29.83
C THR A 24 -17.22 -8.43 29.81
N VAL A 25 -16.98 -8.95 28.61
CA VAL A 25 -16.15 -10.15 28.37
C VAL A 25 -14.66 -9.78 28.46
N LEU A 26 -13.84 -10.69 29.00
CA LEU A 26 -12.38 -10.64 28.88
C LEU A 26 -11.83 -12.02 28.52
N ASP A 27 -11.05 -12.07 27.45
CA ASP A 27 -10.30 -13.26 27.03
C ASP A 27 -9.11 -13.55 27.97
N SER A 28 -8.64 -14.80 27.92
CA SER A 28 -7.35 -15.20 28.48
C SER A 28 -6.68 -16.20 27.54
N GLU A 29 -5.80 -15.68 26.69
CA GLU A 29 -4.94 -16.47 25.81
C GLU A 29 -3.67 -16.96 26.52
N GLU A 30 -2.93 -17.83 25.80
CA GLU A 30 -1.55 -18.30 26.06
C GLU A 30 -1.29 -19.14 27.33
N PHE A 31 -0.90 -20.41 27.08
CA PHE A 31 -0.34 -21.33 28.06
C PHE A 31 0.68 -22.26 27.38
N GLU A 32 1.94 -21.84 27.34
CA GLU A 32 3.17 -22.61 27.06
C GLU A 32 4.32 -21.81 27.73
N GLU A 33 5.46 -22.36 28.17
CA GLU A 33 6.19 -23.53 27.69
C GLU A 33 6.68 -24.51 28.79
N LEU A 34 6.95 -25.75 28.34
CA LEU A 34 8.04 -26.67 28.73
C LEU A 34 8.24 -27.12 30.19
N SER A 35 8.08 -28.43 30.38
CA SER A 35 8.77 -29.23 31.40
C SER A 35 10.18 -29.65 30.95
N ASP A 36 11.16 -29.60 31.87
CA ASP A 36 12.03 -30.74 32.23
C ASP A 36 13.34 -30.30 32.94
N ARG A 37 13.58 -30.80 34.17
CA ARG A 37 14.78 -31.60 34.54
C ARG A 37 14.90 -31.90 36.06
N VAL A 38 14.91 -33.20 36.36
CA VAL A 38 15.79 -33.95 37.29
C VAL A 38 16.34 -33.26 38.56
N GLU A 39 15.91 -33.81 39.70
CA GLU A 39 16.55 -34.04 41.02
C GLU A 39 17.73 -33.22 41.60
N GLN A 40 17.71 -33.19 42.95
CA GLN A 40 18.79 -32.99 43.95
C GLN A 40 18.89 -31.66 44.71
N ASP A 41 19.39 -31.80 45.95
CA ASP A 41 19.83 -30.83 46.97
C ASP A 41 18.85 -29.79 47.58
N ALA A 42 18.15 -30.26 48.63
CA ALA A 42 18.41 -29.93 50.05
C ALA A 42 18.38 -28.47 50.60
N ALA A 43 18.35 -28.40 51.95
CA ALA A 43 18.64 -27.23 52.80
C ALA A 43 17.65 -26.04 52.76
N GLY A 44 16.47 -26.25 53.34
CA GLY A 44 15.44 -25.22 53.50
C GLY A 44 15.71 -24.03 54.45
N LYS A 45 14.69 -23.18 54.53
CA LYS A 45 14.37 -22.29 55.65
C LYS A 45 12.91 -21.85 55.53
N ALA A 46 12.08 -22.24 56.50
CA ALA A 46 10.72 -21.72 56.63
C ALA A 46 10.63 -20.86 57.90
N SER A 47 10.23 -19.61 57.74
CA SER A 47 9.77 -18.74 58.83
C SER A 47 8.43 -18.13 58.40
N PRO A 48 7.30 -18.51 59.01
CA PRO A 48 6.00 -17.99 58.61
C PRO A 48 5.84 -16.53 59.04
N VAL A 49 5.30 -15.71 58.15
CA VAL A 49 4.73 -14.39 58.51
C VAL A 49 3.33 -14.61 59.10
N ALA A 50 2.94 -13.74 60.02
CA ALA A 50 1.69 -13.87 60.76
C ALA A 50 0.43 -13.75 59.89
N ALA A 51 -0.61 -14.48 60.30
CA ALA A 51 -1.99 -14.11 60.05
C ALA A 51 -2.65 -13.90 61.43
N GLU A 52 -3.20 -12.72 61.67
CA GLU A 52 -3.90 -12.42 62.92
C GLU A 52 -5.30 -13.05 62.90
N ASN A 53 -5.77 -13.51 64.06
CA ASN A 53 -7.21 -13.67 64.29
C ASN A 53 -7.52 -13.47 65.77
N SER A 54 -8.25 -12.40 66.07
CA SER A 54 -8.56 -11.95 67.42
C SER A 54 -9.95 -12.43 67.86
N TRP A 55 -10.01 -13.28 68.89
CA TRP A 55 -11.17 -13.39 69.77
C TRP A 55 -10.74 -13.44 71.23
N SER A 56 -11.40 -12.64 72.07
CA SER A 56 -10.91 -12.27 73.41
C SER A 56 -11.33 -13.24 74.51
N ALA A 57 -10.43 -13.47 75.47
CA ALA A 57 -10.79 -13.96 76.79
C ALA A 57 -11.56 -12.88 77.58
N PRO A 58 -12.31 -13.30 78.63
CA PRO A 58 -12.18 -12.57 79.90
C PRO A 58 -12.21 -13.46 81.15
N ILE A 59 -11.94 -12.81 82.30
CA ILE A 59 -12.21 -13.23 83.70
C ILE A 59 -11.10 -14.01 84.43
N PHE A 60 -10.54 -13.35 85.47
CA PHE A 60 -9.64 -13.77 86.57
C PHE A 60 -8.52 -14.80 86.29
N SER A 61 -7.22 -14.55 86.48
CA SER A 61 -6.48 -13.73 87.47
C SER A 61 -6.58 -14.19 88.94
N LEU A 62 -5.73 -15.15 89.34
CA LEU A 62 -5.51 -15.49 90.76
C LEU A 62 -4.12 -16.09 91.03
N ALA A 63 -3.70 -16.07 92.30
CA ALA A 63 -2.60 -16.88 92.88
C ALA A 63 -1.14 -16.72 92.36
N ARG A 64 -0.56 -15.52 92.49
CA ARG A 64 0.90 -15.40 92.79
C ARG A 64 1.10 -15.19 94.30
N LYS A 65 1.16 -16.27 95.10
CA LYS A 65 1.67 -16.23 96.49
C LYS A 65 1.86 -17.62 97.13
N ALA A 66 3.11 -18.08 97.23
CA ALA A 66 3.59 -19.09 98.19
C ALA A 66 5.15 -19.09 98.20
N SER A 67 5.77 -19.53 99.30
CA SER A 67 7.21 -19.79 99.46
C SER A 67 8.18 -18.61 99.69
N GLU A 68 7.95 -17.85 100.76
CA GLU A 68 9.03 -17.28 101.61
C GLU A 68 8.66 -17.46 103.09
N THR A 69 9.65 -17.45 104.00
CA THR A 69 9.60 -17.98 105.39
C THR A 69 9.23 -19.48 105.45
N ILE A 70 9.99 -20.39 106.06
CA ILE A 70 11.03 -20.33 107.12
C ILE A 70 12.35 -20.90 106.53
N SER A 71 13.59 -20.47 106.87
CA SER A 71 14.11 -19.99 108.14
C SER A 71 15.17 -18.87 108.01
N HIS A 72 15.35 -18.07 109.07
CA HIS A 72 16.48 -17.14 109.23
C HIS A 72 17.45 -17.70 110.28
N GLY A 73 18.77 -17.66 110.02
CA GLY A 73 19.76 -18.41 110.81
C GLY A 73 21.16 -17.80 110.87
N MET A 74 21.26 -16.52 111.25
CA MET A 74 22.48 -15.74 111.49
C MET A 74 23.43 -15.47 110.30
N SER A 75 23.89 -14.22 110.23
CA SER A 75 24.77 -13.67 109.20
C SER A 75 26.15 -13.40 109.78
N TYR A 76 27.19 -13.49 108.95
CA TYR A 76 28.25 -12.49 108.94
C TYR A 76 28.54 -12.08 107.49
N ALA A 77 28.69 -10.78 107.26
CA ALA A 77 28.52 -10.20 105.93
C ALA A 77 29.78 -9.51 105.38
N ALA A 78 30.03 -9.77 104.09
CA ALA A 78 30.42 -8.78 103.08
C ALA A 78 31.79 -8.07 103.21
N PRO A 79 32.25 -7.30 102.18
CA PRO A 79 31.69 -7.13 100.84
C PRO A 79 32.64 -7.54 99.69
N ARG A 80 32.07 -7.83 98.51
CA ARG A 80 32.79 -7.66 97.23
C ARG A 80 32.49 -6.27 96.67
N LYS A 81 33.52 -5.51 96.30
CA LYS A 81 33.37 -4.41 95.32
C LYS A 81 33.50 -4.96 93.90
N LEU A 82 32.69 -4.44 92.98
CA LEU A 82 32.99 -4.46 91.55
C LEU A 82 33.87 -3.25 91.22
N SER A 83 34.86 -3.41 90.34
CA SER A 83 35.02 -2.54 89.16
C SER A 83 36.08 -3.08 88.21
N HIS A 84 35.89 -2.80 86.92
CA HIS A 84 36.81 -3.08 85.82
C HIS A 84 38.18 -2.38 85.98
N GLY A 85 39.17 -2.82 85.20
CA GLY A 85 39.82 -1.86 84.31
C GLY A 85 41.36 -1.89 84.24
N SER A 86 41.86 -2.51 83.17
CA SER A 86 42.93 -1.98 82.32
C SER A 86 44.29 -1.56 82.91
N SER A 87 45.29 -2.40 82.61
CA SER A 87 46.48 -2.03 81.82
C SER A 87 47.71 -1.37 82.48
N ALA A 88 48.85 -1.65 81.82
CA ALA A 88 50.14 -0.92 81.82
C ALA A 88 51.10 -1.09 83.01
N SER A 89 52.19 -1.82 82.74
CA SER A 89 53.62 -1.47 82.91
C SER A 89 54.04 -0.27 83.78
N SER A 90 55.25 -0.21 84.37
CA SER A 90 56.36 -1.16 84.63
C SER A 90 57.50 -0.35 85.29
N PHE A 91 58.48 -1.03 85.91
CA PHE A 91 59.84 -0.56 86.21
C PHE A 91 60.07 0.57 87.25
N ASN A 92 60.97 0.26 88.19
CA ASN A 92 62.07 1.10 88.73
C ASN A 92 61.77 2.40 89.50
N GLU A 93 62.64 2.88 90.40
CA GLU A 93 63.66 2.29 91.31
C GLU A 93 64.21 3.44 92.19
N LYS A 94 65.07 3.13 93.19
CA LYS A 94 65.90 4.09 93.97
C LYS A 94 65.17 4.94 95.02
N GLU A 95 65.64 5.01 96.28
CA GLU A 95 66.90 5.60 96.83
C GLU A 95 66.97 7.12 96.57
N SER A 96 67.26 8.02 97.52
CA SER A 96 67.55 7.97 98.98
C SER A 96 67.47 9.43 99.54
N GLU A 97 67.73 9.85 100.79
CA GLU A 97 68.39 9.28 102.00
C GLU A 97 67.64 9.66 103.32
N ASN A 98 68.38 10.11 104.35
CA ASN A 98 68.04 10.50 105.73
C ASN A 98 67.52 11.97 105.82
N ASP A 99 67.05 12.54 106.93
CA ASP A 99 67.22 12.33 108.39
C ASP A 99 65.95 12.88 109.13
N THR A 100 65.59 12.64 110.41
CA THR A 100 66.36 12.29 111.62
C THR A 100 65.48 11.61 112.71
N ASN A 101 66.10 10.70 113.47
CA ASN A 101 66.02 10.55 114.95
C ASN A 101 64.67 10.67 115.73
N SER A 102 64.13 9.54 116.20
CA SER A 102 63.58 9.41 117.57
C SER A 102 63.59 7.94 118.06
N SER A 103 63.71 7.71 119.37
CA SER A 103 64.02 6.39 119.95
C SER A 103 62.81 5.55 120.36
N SER A 104 62.75 4.31 119.85
CA SER A 104 62.05 3.17 120.48
C SER A 104 62.82 1.88 120.19
N LYS A 105 63.11 1.05 121.20
CA LYS A 105 63.87 -0.21 121.01
C LYS A 105 62.99 -1.31 120.39
N ILE A 106 63.17 -1.59 119.11
CA ILE A 106 62.67 -2.82 118.47
C ILE A 106 63.75 -3.89 118.60
N LEU A 107 63.38 -5.05 119.17
CA LEU A 107 64.13 -6.30 119.04
C LEU A 107 63.42 -7.20 118.02
N PRO A 108 64.14 -8.07 117.31
CA PRO A 108 63.75 -8.46 115.96
C PRO A 108 62.57 -9.44 115.93
N VAL A 109 61.48 -9.01 115.28
CA VAL A 109 60.44 -9.92 114.78
C VAL A 109 60.79 -10.28 113.34
N LEU A 110 60.75 -11.59 113.05
CA LEU A 110 61.12 -12.19 111.77
C LEU A 110 60.33 -11.59 110.59
N PRO A 111 60.87 -11.62 109.36
CA PRO A 111 60.06 -11.34 108.17
C PRO A 111 58.83 -12.25 108.18
N ALA A 112 57.67 -11.70 107.81
CA ALA A 112 56.43 -12.46 107.72
C ALA A 112 56.62 -13.58 106.69
N LYS A 113 56.82 -14.80 107.19
CA LYS A 113 56.98 -16.01 106.38
C LYS A 113 55.78 -16.11 105.45
N ASP A 114 56.04 -16.38 104.17
CA ASP A 114 54.99 -16.68 103.19
C ASP A 114 54.08 -17.80 103.74
N PRO A 115 52.77 -17.55 103.90
CA PRO A 115 51.82 -18.57 104.34
C PRO A 115 51.83 -19.81 103.45
N MET A 116 52.05 -19.64 102.14
CA MET A 116 52.06 -20.74 101.17
C MET A 116 53.31 -21.63 101.35
N GLY A 117 54.50 -21.04 101.51
CA GLY A 117 55.73 -21.74 101.89
C GLY A 117 55.67 -22.44 103.26
N ILE A 118 54.96 -21.87 104.26
CA ILE A 118 54.67 -22.59 105.51
C ILE A 118 53.81 -23.82 105.23
N GLU A 119 52.73 -23.67 104.44
CA GLU A 119 51.82 -24.77 104.10
C GLU A 119 52.55 -25.91 103.35
N ARG A 120 53.39 -25.59 102.36
CA ARG A 120 54.28 -26.57 101.69
C ARG A 120 55.19 -27.29 102.66
N SER A 121 55.89 -26.56 103.53
CA SER A 121 56.80 -27.16 104.52
C SER A 121 56.07 -28.09 105.50
N ASN A 122 54.84 -27.74 105.89
CA ASN A 122 54.00 -28.56 106.76
C ASN A 122 53.49 -29.81 106.03
N LEU A 123 52.98 -29.68 104.79
CA LEU A 123 52.54 -30.79 103.94
C LEU A 123 53.69 -31.77 103.68
N LEU A 124 54.88 -31.28 103.32
CA LEU A 124 56.08 -32.11 103.14
C LEU A 124 56.50 -32.83 104.42
N SER A 125 56.32 -32.20 105.59
CA SER A 125 56.63 -32.82 106.89
C SER A 125 55.63 -33.91 107.27
N MET A 126 54.33 -33.68 107.05
CA MET A 126 53.29 -34.70 107.22
C MET A 126 53.50 -35.87 106.24
N MET A 127 53.89 -35.59 105.00
CA MET A 127 54.22 -36.62 104.00
C MET A 127 55.42 -37.47 104.45
N LYS A 128 56.51 -36.85 104.92
CA LYS A 128 57.67 -37.57 105.46
C LYS A 128 57.30 -38.49 106.63
N LEU A 129 56.44 -38.03 107.54
CA LEU A 129 55.94 -38.85 108.65
C LEU A 129 55.03 -39.98 108.16
N SER A 130 54.12 -39.70 107.24
CA SER A 130 53.17 -40.68 106.70
C SER A 130 53.87 -41.79 105.93
N ILE A 131 54.77 -41.46 104.98
CA ILE A 131 55.58 -42.44 104.25
C ILE A 131 56.43 -43.28 105.22
N LYS A 132 57.07 -42.64 106.21
CA LYS A 132 57.87 -43.36 107.21
C LYS A 132 57.02 -44.35 108.01
N VAL A 133 55.87 -43.94 108.54
CA VAL A 133 54.99 -44.83 109.32
C VAL A 133 54.38 -45.92 108.44
N LEU A 134 53.97 -45.61 107.21
CA LEU A 134 53.46 -46.59 106.26
C LEU A 134 54.50 -47.68 105.97
N ILE A 135 55.74 -47.30 105.60
CA ILE A 135 56.81 -48.28 105.31
C ILE A 135 57.19 -49.07 106.57
N GLN A 136 57.40 -48.41 107.71
CA GLN A 136 57.76 -49.11 108.95
C GLN A 136 56.67 -50.07 109.42
N SER A 137 55.40 -49.66 109.33
CA SER A 137 54.27 -50.49 109.76
C SER A 137 53.98 -51.62 108.76
N SER A 138 54.08 -51.38 107.44
CA SER A 138 53.93 -52.45 106.43
C SER A 138 55.05 -53.49 106.52
N MET A 139 56.29 -53.06 106.75
CA MET A 139 57.42 -53.97 106.99
C MET A 139 57.25 -54.79 108.28
N SER A 140 56.59 -54.25 109.31
CA SER A 140 56.25 -54.99 110.53
C SER A 140 55.06 -55.95 110.36
N LEU A 141 54.14 -55.64 109.43
CA LEU A 141 52.93 -56.43 109.17
C LEU A 141 53.20 -57.63 108.24
N GLY A 142 54.17 -57.52 107.34
CA GLY A 142 54.69 -58.64 106.54
C GLY A 142 53.71 -59.26 105.52
N ARG A 143 52.60 -58.58 105.22
CA ARG A 143 51.53 -59.05 104.32
C ARG A 143 51.15 -57.97 103.30
N THR A 144 50.44 -58.35 102.23
CA THR A 144 49.83 -57.41 101.28
C THR A 144 48.87 -56.44 101.97
N LEU A 145 49.00 -55.14 101.70
CA LEU A 145 48.10 -54.12 102.25
C LEU A 145 46.75 -54.13 101.53
N ASP A 146 45.71 -53.96 102.34
CA ASP A 146 44.30 -53.78 101.95
C ASP A 146 43.91 -52.29 102.01
N SER A 147 42.75 -51.93 101.46
CA SER A 147 42.24 -50.55 101.45
C SER A 147 41.71 -50.06 102.81
N GLU A 148 41.49 -50.97 103.77
CA GLU A 148 41.10 -50.63 105.15
C GLU A 148 42.29 -50.24 106.03
N TYR A 149 43.53 -50.55 105.63
CA TYR A 149 44.74 -50.33 106.42
C TYR A 149 44.98 -48.84 106.76
N PRO A 150 44.85 -48.39 108.02
CA PRO A 150 44.81 -46.97 108.36
C PRO A 150 46.07 -46.16 107.97
N PRO A 151 47.32 -46.67 108.09
CA PRO A 151 48.50 -45.96 107.61
C PRO A 151 48.50 -45.69 106.10
N LEU A 152 47.84 -46.54 105.30
CA LEU A 152 47.73 -46.37 103.85
C LEU A 152 46.61 -45.38 103.48
N GLN A 153 45.46 -45.43 104.17
CA GLN A 153 44.43 -44.40 104.03
C GLN A 153 44.98 -43.01 104.38
N GLN A 154 45.69 -42.90 105.51
CA GLN A 154 46.35 -41.68 105.95
C GLN A 154 47.39 -41.18 104.92
N PHE A 155 48.11 -42.08 104.25
CA PHE A 155 49.01 -41.71 103.16
C PHE A 155 48.28 -41.13 101.95
N PHE A 156 47.21 -41.77 101.47
CA PHE A 156 46.44 -41.23 100.33
C PHE A 156 45.81 -39.87 100.66
N VAL A 157 45.32 -39.66 101.88
CA VAL A 157 44.81 -38.37 102.34
C VAL A 157 45.90 -37.28 102.31
N VAL A 158 47.09 -37.56 102.84
CA VAL A 158 48.20 -36.59 102.84
C VAL A 158 48.73 -36.32 101.43
N LEU A 159 48.78 -37.35 100.55
CA LEU A 159 49.15 -37.19 99.15
C LEU A 159 48.14 -36.34 98.37
N GLU A 160 46.84 -36.55 98.61
CA GLU A 160 45.77 -35.75 98.00
C GLU A 160 45.92 -34.26 98.36
N GLN A 161 46.26 -33.92 99.61
CA GLN A 161 46.49 -32.52 99.98
C GLN A 161 47.75 -31.94 99.33
N CYS A 162 48.84 -32.72 99.25
CA CYS A 162 50.06 -32.30 98.52
C CYS A 162 49.76 -31.99 97.04
N LEU A 163 48.93 -32.83 96.38
CA LEU A 163 48.51 -32.64 94.99
C LEU A 163 47.44 -31.54 94.80
N LYS A 164 46.72 -31.15 95.85
CA LYS A 164 45.74 -30.03 95.83
C LYS A 164 46.37 -28.67 96.15
N HIS A 165 47.56 -28.63 96.76
CA HIS A 165 48.22 -27.40 97.19
C HIS A 165 48.59 -26.48 96.02
N GLY A 166 47.97 -25.30 95.96
CA GLY A 166 48.13 -24.34 94.86
C GLY A 166 47.47 -24.74 93.53
N LEU A 167 46.50 -25.68 93.53
CA LEU A 167 45.78 -26.07 92.31
C LEU A 167 44.75 -25.00 91.88
N LYS A 168 44.88 -24.51 90.64
CA LYS A 168 44.05 -23.48 90.01
C LYS A 168 42.60 -23.94 89.82
N THR A 169 41.64 -23.11 90.24
CA THR A 169 40.21 -23.38 90.05
C THR A 169 39.74 -23.00 88.64
N LYS A 170 39.81 -23.96 87.69
CA LYS A 170 39.17 -23.80 86.37
C LYS A 170 37.66 -23.56 86.55
N LYS A 171 37.16 -22.41 86.10
CA LYS A 171 35.74 -22.01 86.22
C LYS A 171 34.87 -22.85 85.28
N SER A 172 34.19 -23.86 85.81
CA SER A 172 33.12 -24.57 85.09
C SER A 172 31.77 -23.88 85.34
N PHE A 173 30.88 -23.93 84.35
CA PHE A 173 29.54 -23.32 84.42
C PHE A 173 28.63 -23.95 85.49
N ILE A 174 29.00 -25.12 86.01
CA ILE A 174 28.23 -25.94 86.96
C ILE A 174 28.93 -26.10 88.34
N GLY A 175 30.11 -25.49 88.56
CA GLY A 175 30.71 -25.43 89.91
C GLY A 175 32.23 -25.28 89.97
N GLN A 176 32.76 -25.11 91.20
CA GLN A 176 34.19 -24.96 91.49
C GLN A 176 34.82 -26.25 92.04
N ASN A 177 35.05 -27.25 91.19
CA ASN A 177 35.68 -28.51 91.60
C ASN A 177 37.21 -28.48 91.43
N LYS A 178 37.96 -28.45 92.54
CA LYS A 178 39.42 -28.67 92.57
C LYS A 178 39.75 -30.14 92.29
N SER A 179 39.83 -30.50 91.01
CA SER A 179 40.08 -31.87 90.54
C SER A 179 41.55 -32.13 90.27
N ILE A 180 42.18 -33.04 91.04
CA ILE A 180 43.55 -33.50 90.79
C ILE A 180 43.68 -34.37 89.52
N TRP A 181 42.58 -34.80 88.91
CA TRP A 181 42.60 -35.54 87.65
C TRP A 181 43.28 -34.79 86.51
N GLY A 182 43.13 -33.46 86.43
CA GLY A 182 43.70 -32.66 85.34
C GLY A 182 45.22 -32.81 85.20
N PRO A 183 46.01 -32.60 86.29
CA PRO A 183 47.42 -32.92 86.32
C PRO A 183 47.75 -34.40 86.08
N LEU A 184 46.99 -35.33 86.66
CA LEU A 184 47.29 -36.77 86.55
C LEU A 184 47.01 -37.33 85.14
N GLU A 185 46.06 -36.76 84.41
CA GLU A 185 45.77 -37.09 83.00
C GLU A 185 46.89 -36.63 82.04
N LEU A 186 47.79 -35.72 82.46
CA LEU A 186 49.02 -35.44 81.70
C LEU A 186 49.99 -36.64 81.69
N VAL A 187 49.96 -37.51 82.69
CA VAL A 187 50.84 -38.69 82.75
C VAL A 187 50.58 -39.62 81.55
N GLU A 188 49.33 -39.72 81.08
CA GLU A 188 48.95 -40.48 79.88
C GLU A 188 49.70 -40.01 78.61
N LYS A 189 50.10 -38.73 78.57
CA LYS A 189 50.86 -38.13 77.47
C LYS A 189 52.38 -38.20 77.67
N LEU A 190 52.85 -38.16 78.91
CA LEU A 190 54.28 -38.16 79.27
C LEU A 190 54.85 -39.57 79.41
N CYS A 191 54.03 -40.54 79.81
CA CYS A 191 54.40 -41.92 80.10
C CYS A 191 53.35 -42.87 79.51
N PRO A 192 53.49 -43.32 78.25
CA PRO A 192 52.51 -44.19 77.59
C PRO A 192 52.18 -45.49 78.35
N GLU A 193 53.09 -45.98 79.21
CA GLU A 193 52.84 -47.10 80.15
C GLU A 193 51.60 -46.87 81.05
N SER A 194 51.30 -45.61 81.40
CA SER A 194 50.20 -45.25 82.29
C SER A 194 48.83 -45.22 81.60
N ALA A 195 48.75 -45.30 80.26
CA ALA A 195 47.48 -45.20 79.53
C ALA A 195 46.46 -46.27 79.96
N ASN A 196 46.94 -47.44 80.39
CA ASN A 196 46.12 -48.51 80.94
C ASN A 196 45.44 -48.11 82.26
N ILE A 197 46.13 -47.40 83.17
CA ILE A 197 45.54 -46.95 84.44
C ILE A 197 44.70 -45.68 84.28
N SER A 198 45.06 -44.79 83.35
CA SER A 198 44.25 -43.62 83.03
C SER A 198 42.89 -44.03 82.43
N THR A 199 42.88 -44.98 81.49
CA THR A 199 41.62 -45.59 80.99
C THR A 199 40.86 -46.31 82.11
N SER A 200 41.54 -47.16 82.90
CA SER A 200 40.90 -47.91 83.99
C SER A 200 40.26 -47.02 85.07
N ALA A 201 40.83 -45.85 85.35
CA ALA A 201 40.28 -44.87 86.29
C ALA A 201 39.18 -43.99 85.67
N ARG A 202 39.20 -43.78 84.35
CA ARG A 202 38.19 -43.04 83.57
C ARG A 202 36.88 -43.82 83.46
N ASP A 203 36.98 -45.13 83.26
CA ASP A 203 35.87 -46.03 82.92
C ASP A 203 35.34 -46.86 84.11
N LEU A 204 35.81 -46.60 85.33
CA LEU A 204 35.44 -47.39 86.51
C LEU A 204 33.95 -47.19 86.89
N PRO A 205 33.12 -48.25 86.89
CA PRO A 205 31.70 -48.12 87.20
C PRO A 205 31.49 -47.75 88.68
N GLY A 206 30.78 -46.65 88.90
CA GLY A 206 30.50 -46.08 90.23
C GLY A 206 31.03 -44.66 90.39
N ILE A 207 32.21 -44.36 89.84
CA ILE A 207 32.89 -43.06 90.00
C ILE A 207 32.35 -42.04 88.99
N ARG A 208 31.90 -40.89 89.50
CA ARG A 208 31.28 -39.79 88.75
C ARG A 208 32.08 -38.49 88.83
N THR A 209 32.88 -38.25 89.87
CA THR A 209 33.67 -37.01 90.01
C THR A 209 35.10 -37.15 89.50
N GLY A 210 35.69 -36.02 89.08
CA GLY A 210 37.12 -35.94 88.80
C GLY A 210 38.02 -36.13 90.04
N LEU A 211 37.49 -36.00 91.26
CA LEU A 211 38.26 -36.32 92.47
C LEU A 211 38.35 -37.83 92.68
N GLY A 212 37.23 -38.55 92.56
CA GLY A 212 37.19 -40.01 92.62
C GLY A 212 38.06 -40.67 91.55
N ARG A 213 38.04 -40.15 90.31
CA ARG A 213 38.94 -40.62 89.23
C ARG A 213 40.42 -40.44 89.60
N GLY A 214 40.78 -39.30 90.17
CA GLY A 214 42.13 -39.04 90.69
C GLY A 214 42.53 -40.02 91.81
N ARG A 215 41.61 -40.32 92.73
CA ARG A 215 41.83 -41.31 93.81
C ARG A 215 42.04 -42.71 93.27
N ALA A 216 41.15 -43.19 92.39
CA ALA A 216 41.27 -44.51 91.74
C ALA A 216 42.60 -44.64 90.99
N TRP A 217 43.02 -43.58 90.28
CA TRP A 217 44.32 -43.54 89.60
C TRP A 217 45.50 -43.64 90.56
N LEU A 218 45.48 -42.94 91.70
CA LEU A 218 46.53 -43.04 92.72
C LEU A 218 46.60 -44.44 93.35
N HIS A 219 45.45 -45.11 93.54
CA HIS A 219 45.40 -46.49 94.01
C HIS A 219 46.01 -47.46 92.99
N LEU A 220 45.64 -47.33 91.70
CA LEU A 220 46.23 -48.10 90.61
C LEU A 220 47.74 -47.85 90.44
N ALA A 221 48.19 -46.60 90.53
CA ALA A 221 49.60 -46.23 90.42
C ALA A 221 50.46 -46.80 91.56
N LEU A 222 49.89 -46.93 92.77
CA LEU A 222 50.55 -47.61 93.89
C LEU A 222 50.59 -49.14 93.67
N MET A 223 49.49 -49.75 93.23
CA MET A 223 49.46 -51.19 92.90
C MET A 223 50.45 -51.56 91.78
N GLN A 224 50.66 -50.67 90.81
CA GLN A 224 51.71 -50.82 89.78
C GLN A 224 53.14 -50.56 90.29
N LYS A 225 53.32 -50.05 91.52
CA LYS A 225 54.61 -49.60 92.08
C LYS A 225 55.30 -48.54 91.20
N LYS A 226 54.48 -47.70 90.57
CA LYS A 226 54.87 -46.67 89.58
C LYS A 226 54.52 -45.24 90.00
N ILE A 227 53.89 -45.06 91.15
CA ILE A 227 53.48 -43.75 91.68
C ILE A 227 54.64 -42.75 91.76
N ALA A 228 55.86 -43.21 92.09
CA ALA A 228 57.05 -42.37 92.11
C ALA A 228 57.50 -41.92 90.70
N ASP A 229 57.59 -42.87 89.75
CA ASP A 229 57.95 -42.61 88.36
C ASP A 229 56.98 -41.60 87.70
N TYR A 230 55.67 -41.80 87.87
CA TYR A 230 54.65 -40.95 87.27
C TYR A 230 54.59 -39.54 87.91
N ILE A 231 54.69 -39.43 89.24
CA ILE A 231 54.74 -38.12 89.90
C ILE A 231 56.05 -37.40 89.54
N LYS A 232 57.18 -38.11 89.41
CA LYS A 232 58.42 -37.52 88.89
C LYS A 232 58.25 -37.00 87.46
N ALA A 233 57.66 -37.77 86.55
CA ALA A 233 57.45 -37.35 85.16
C ALA A 233 56.65 -36.03 85.07
N LEU A 234 55.68 -35.81 85.97
CA LEU A 234 55.01 -34.52 86.09
C LEU A 234 55.94 -33.41 86.60
N LEU A 235 56.71 -33.68 87.66
CA LEU A 235 57.62 -32.71 88.30
C LEU A 235 58.79 -32.28 87.40
N ASP A 236 59.24 -33.14 86.50
CA ASP A 236 60.25 -32.82 85.49
C ASP A 236 59.69 -31.90 84.37
N HIS A 237 58.36 -31.86 84.18
CA HIS A 237 57.63 -31.03 83.20
C HIS A 237 56.83 -29.88 83.87
N LYS A 238 57.55 -29.02 84.61
CA LYS A 238 56.99 -27.86 85.33
C LYS A 238 56.27 -26.85 84.43
N ASP A 239 56.65 -26.78 83.16
CA ASP A 239 56.01 -25.94 82.14
C ASP A 239 54.55 -26.34 81.92
N LEU A 240 54.29 -27.63 81.70
CA LEU A 240 52.93 -28.16 81.53
C LEU A 240 52.12 -28.12 82.84
N LEU A 241 52.77 -28.36 83.98
CA LEU A 241 52.12 -28.22 85.30
C LEU A 241 51.69 -26.77 85.59
N SER A 242 52.37 -25.76 85.03
CA SER A 242 52.04 -24.36 85.26
C SER A 242 50.65 -23.94 84.76
N GLU A 243 50.03 -24.70 83.84
CA GLU A 243 48.62 -24.50 83.45
C GLU A 243 47.64 -24.83 84.59
N PHE A 244 48.00 -25.76 85.47
CA PHE A 244 47.13 -26.32 86.50
C PHE A 244 47.45 -25.80 87.91
N TYR A 245 48.66 -25.30 88.14
CA TYR A 245 49.15 -24.86 89.44
C TYR A 245 49.56 -23.38 89.45
N ASP A 246 49.30 -22.69 90.56
CA ASP A 246 49.83 -21.36 90.87
C ASP A 246 51.32 -21.42 91.20
N SER A 247 52.08 -20.33 91.01
CA SER A 247 53.55 -20.36 91.04
C SER A 247 54.16 -20.86 92.37
N GLY A 248 53.50 -20.60 93.51
CA GLY A 248 53.91 -21.11 94.83
C GLY A 248 53.38 -22.51 95.19
N ALA A 249 52.79 -23.24 94.24
CA ALA A 249 52.24 -24.58 94.46
C ALA A 249 53.31 -25.61 94.83
N MET A 250 52.91 -26.66 95.55
CA MET A 250 53.85 -27.68 96.02
C MET A 250 54.49 -28.45 94.85
N MET A 251 53.77 -28.59 93.73
CA MET A 251 54.22 -29.31 92.53
C MET A 251 55.13 -28.49 91.61
N LEU A 252 55.28 -27.17 91.82
CA LEU A 252 56.19 -26.33 91.02
C LEU A 252 57.49 -25.97 91.75
N GLU A 253 57.54 -26.18 93.06
CA GLU A 253 58.60 -25.71 93.95
C GLU A 253 59.60 -26.83 94.30
N GLU A 254 60.56 -26.59 95.20
CA GLU A 254 61.56 -27.59 95.60
C GLU A 254 60.95 -28.73 96.43
N GLU A 255 59.93 -28.44 97.23
CA GLU A 255 59.22 -29.44 98.04
C GLU A 255 58.56 -30.54 97.18
N GLY A 256 58.16 -30.21 95.96
CA GLY A 256 57.64 -31.17 94.98
C GLY A 256 58.71 -32.17 94.52
N ALA A 257 59.93 -31.70 94.22
CA ALA A 257 61.04 -32.57 93.86
C ALA A 257 61.41 -33.51 95.02
N VAL A 258 61.37 -33.00 96.27
CA VAL A 258 61.58 -33.83 97.47
C VAL A 258 60.44 -34.84 97.66
N LEU A 259 59.18 -34.46 97.41
CA LEU A 259 58.03 -35.39 97.40
C LEU A 259 58.25 -36.53 96.39
N GLY A 260 58.61 -36.23 95.15
CA GLY A 260 58.90 -37.24 94.12
C GLY A 260 59.99 -38.23 94.55
N GLY A 261 61.07 -37.75 95.17
CA GLY A 261 62.13 -38.59 95.73
C GLY A 261 61.68 -39.46 96.91
N LEU A 262 60.80 -38.96 97.79
CA LEU A 262 60.27 -39.72 98.92
C LEU A 262 59.34 -40.86 98.49
N LEU A 263 58.55 -40.65 97.42
CA LEU A 263 57.62 -41.66 96.90
C LEU A 263 58.33 -42.94 96.40
N VAL A 264 59.60 -42.86 96.00
CA VAL A 264 60.40 -44.03 95.57
C VAL A 264 60.47 -45.11 96.67
N GLY A 265 60.44 -44.70 97.94
CA GLY A 265 60.42 -45.62 99.08
C GLY A 265 59.19 -46.53 99.14
N LEU A 266 58.10 -46.16 98.44
CA LEU A 266 56.86 -46.95 98.40
C LEU A 266 56.95 -48.16 97.47
N ASN A 267 57.96 -48.24 96.59
CA ASN A 267 58.12 -49.35 95.64
C ASN A 267 58.41 -50.70 96.33
N VAL A 268 58.72 -50.70 97.63
CA VAL A 268 58.84 -51.93 98.45
C VAL A 268 57.51 -52.45 98.99
N ILE A 269 56.45 -51.63 98.95
CA ILE A 269 55.13 -51.99 99.46
C ILE A 269 54.45 -52.96 98.49
N ASP A 270 53.69 -53.90 99.01
CA ASP A 270 52.80 -54.76 98.24
C ASP A 270 51.36 -54.48 98.68
N ALA A 271 50.51 -54.09 97.74
CA ALA A 271 49.16 -53.59 98.02
C ALA A 271 48.17 -54.11 96.98
N ASN A 272 46.99 -54.55 97.42
CA ASN A 272 45.94 -55.08 96.56
C ASN A 272 44.61 -54.43 96.95
N LEU A 273 44.25 -53.35 96.25
CA LEU A 273 43.21 -52.42 96.67
C LEU A 273 41.93 -52.65 95.85
N CYS A 274 40.79 -52.88 96.52
CA CYS A 274 39.55 -53.30 95.87
C CYS A 274 38.70 -52.10 95.40
N ILE A 275 39.23 -51.33 94.45
CA ILE A 275 38.61 -50.10 93.92
C ILE A 275 37.18 -50.31 93.36
N LYS A 276 36.78 -51.55 93.06
CA LYS A 276 35.42 -51.89 92.60
C LYS A 276 34.43 -51.96 93.78
N GLY A 277 33.68 -50.88 93.97
CA GLY A 277 32.59 -50.79 94.96
C GLY A 277 32.83 -49.78 96.09
N GLU A 278 34.03 -49.22 96.18
CA GLU A 278 34.37 -48.18 97.15
C GLU A 278 33.89 -46.79 96.68
N ASP A 279 33.23 -46.02 97.56
CA ASP A 279 32.83 -44.63 97.26
C ASP A 279 34.02 -43.67 97.40
N LEU A 280 34.84 -43.64 96.35
CA LEU A 280 35.94 -42.69 96.22
C LEU A 280 35.48 -41.26 95.85
N ASP A 281 34.21 -41.02 95.54
CA ASP A 281 33.69 -39.67 95.29
C ASP A 281 33.42 -38.92 96.60
N SER A 282 32.75 -39.57 97.56
CA SER A 282 32.29 -38.94 98.81
C SER A 282 33.32 -38.99 99.96
N GLN A 283 34.39 -39.78 99.85
CA GLN A 283 35.35 -39.99 100.94
C GLN A 283 35.95 -38.68 101.47
N VAL A 284 35.75 -38.38 102.76
CA VAL A 284 36.27 -37.17 103.42
C VAL A 284 37.62 -37.48 104.09
N GLY A 285 38.71 -36.99 103.50
CA GLY A 285 40.06 -37.18 104.02
C GLY A 285 40.37 -36.26 105.20
N VAL A 286 40.23 -36.78 106.43
CA VAL A 286 40.71 -36.12 107.66
C VAL A 286 42.07 -36.72 108.05
N ILE A 287 43.02 -35.87 108.42
CA ILE A 287 44.33 -36.28 108.94
C ILE A 287 44.18 -36.60 110.43
N ASP A 288 44.31 -37.88 110.81
CA ASP A 288 44.27 -38.26 112.23
C ASP A 288 45.64 -38.09 112.90
N PHE A 289 45.66 -37.29 113.97
CA PHE A 289 46.84 -37.08 114.80
C PHE A 289 46.94 -38.07 115.99
N SER A 290 45.89 -38.87 116.26
CA SER A 290 45.86 -39.80 117.40
C SER A 290 46.89 -40.94 117.29
N LEU A 291 47.26 -41.31 116.06
CA LEU A 291 48.28 -42.30 115.72
C LEU A 291 49.69 -41.99 116.23
N TYR A 292 49.92 -40.80 116.79
CA TYR A 292 51.26 -40.30 117.16
C TYR A 292 51.44 -39.97 118.67
N LEU A 293 50.50 -40.30 119.58
CA LEU A 293 50.41 -39.69 120.94
C LEU A 293 49.89 -40.59 122.12
N LYS A 294 50.62 -41.60 122.67
CA LYS A 294 50.19 -42.39 123.88
C LYS A 294 51.31 -42.96 124.79
N ASP A 295 51.04 -43.09 126.12
CA ASP A 295 51.86 -43.79 127.16
C ASP A 295 51.04 -44.11 128.48
N PRO A 296 51.36 -45.10 129.39
CA PRO A 296 50.45 -45.55 130.50
C PRO A 296 51.03 -45.91 131.93
N ALA A 297 50.19 -45.97 133.02
CA ALA A 297 50.15 -47.01 134.16
C ALA A 297 49.64 -46.60 135.61
N SER A 298 49.19 -47.61 136.41
CA SER A 298 49.21 -47.80 137.93
C SER A 298 47.96 -47.61 138.88
N SER A 299 47.94 -48.27 140.08
CA SER A 299 46.77 -48.47 141.02
C SER A 299 47.08 -49.05 142.46
N GLU A 300 46.11 -49.03 143.43
CA GLU A 300 45.94 -49.86 144.70
C GLU A 300 46.83 -49.65 145.99
N THR A 301 46.56 -50.07 147.27
CA THR A 301 45.37 -50.39 148.18
C THR A 301 45.73 -50.37 149.73
N PRO A 302 44.78 -50.45 150.74
CA PRO A 302 44.99 -50.25 152.22
C PRO A 302 44.57 -51.41 153.20
N LYS A 303 44.75 -51.29 154.55
CA LYS A 303 44.17 -52.20 155.61
C LYS A 303 44.19 -51.73 157.11
N ASP A 304 43.76 -52.60 158.04
CA ASP A 304 42.65 -52.45 159.03
C ASP A 304 42.67 -53.53 160.16
N ASP A 305 42.03 -53.35 161.36
CA ASP A 305 41.46 -54.42 162.29
C ASP A 305 40.95 -53.95 163.70
N ALA A 306 39.97 -54.65 164.34
CA ALA A 306 39.66 -54.57 165.82
C ALA A 306 38.68 -55.62 166.47
N LYS A 307 37.84 -56.34 165.70
CA LYS A 307 37.10 -57.60 166.00
C LYS A 307 36.32 -57.91 167.34
N MET A 308 36.40 -57.21 168.48
CA MET A 308 35.71 -57.70 169.72
C MET A 308 34.25 -57.26 169.87
N THR A 309 33.90 -56.01 169.50
CA THR A 309 32.50 -55.55 169.39
C THR A 309 31.73 -56.40 168.35
N ALA A 310 32.48 -56.94 167.38
CA ALA A 310 32.02 -57.65 166.20
C ALA A 310 31.12 -58.88 166.43
N ILE A 311 30.91 -59.38 167.66
CA ILE A 311 30.01 -60.54 167.92
C ILE A 311 28.57 -60.07 168.24
N LEU A 312 28.41 -59.03 169.05
CA LEU A 312 27.10 -58.40 169.26
C LEU A 312 26.74 -57.52 168.06
N ASP A 313 27.74 -56.83 167.49
CA ASP A 313 27.60 -56.24 166.17
C ASP A 313 27.32 -57.33 165.13
N GLN A 314 27.89 -58.55 165.16
CA GLN A 314 27.52 -59.60 164.20
C GLN A 314 26.03 -59.96 164.24
N LYS A 315 25.42 -60.06 165.43
CA LYS A 315 23.97 -60.30 165.50
C LYS A 315 23.22 -59.11 164.89
N HIS A 316 23.54 -57.89 165.33
CA HIS A 316 22.85 -56.70 164.84
C HIS A 316 23.10 -56.45 163.34
N TYR A 317 24.29 -56.77 162.85
CA TYR A 317 24.73 -56.75 161.46
C TYR A 317 24.10 -57.86 160.64
N ILE A 318 23.79 -59.05 161.19
CA ILE A 318 23.02 -60.08 160.49
C ILE A 318 21.53 -59.70 160.44
N GLU A 319 20.99 -59.08 161.48
CA GLU A 319 19.63 -58.53 161.47
C GLU A 319 19.51 -57.35 160.49
N GLU A 320 20.49 -56.44 160.48
CA GLU A 320 20.58 -55.29 159.58
C GLU A 320 20.96 -55.69 158.15
N LEU A 321 21.84 -56.67 157.96
CA LEU A 321 22.14 -57.25 156.64
C LEU A 321 20.93 -57.99 156.10
N ASN A 322 20.15 -58.71 156.93
CA ASN A 322 18.87 -59.29 156.49
C ASN A 322 17.84 -58.20 156.18
N ARG A 323 17.79 -57.09 156.94
CA ARG A 323 16.96 -55.92 156.61
C ARG A 323 17.37 -55.29 155.28
N HIS A 324 18.67 -55.15 155.04
CA HIS A 324 19.25 -54.65 153.80
C HIS A 324 19.07 -55.63 152.63
N LEU A 325 19.18 -56.95 152.85
CA LEU A 325 18.92 -57.98 151.84
C LEU A 325 17.43 -57.99 151.48
N SER A 326 16.55 -57.88 152.47
CA SER A 326 15.10 -57.80 152.24
C SER A 326 14.75 -56.52 151.48
N GLY A 327 15.33 -55.38 151.84
CA GLY A 327 15.24 -54.14 151.07
C GLY A 327 15.77 -54.30 149.64
N THR A 328 16.95 -54.91 149.46
CA THR A 328 17.56 -55.16 148.14
C THR A 328 16.70 -56.11 147.30
N VAL A 329 16.10 -57.14 147.91
CA VAL A 329 15.16 -58.06 147.26
C VAL A 329 13.85 -57.35 146.89
N THR A 330 13.32 -56.48 147.75
CA THR A 330 12.16 -55.63 147.42
C THR A 330 12.48 -54.66 146.27
N ASP A 331 13.65 -54.02 146.27
CA ASP A 331 14.11 -53.13 145.19
C ASP A 331 14.34 -53.89 143.88
N LEU A 332 14.89 -55.10 143.94
CA LEU A 332 15.08 -55.98 142.79
C LEU A 332 13.75 -56.50 142.26
N GLN A 333 12.79 -56.83 143.13
CA GLN A 333 11.43 -57.20 142.74
C GLN A 333 10.71 -56.01 142.09
N ALA A 334 10.78 -54.81 142.68
CA ALA A 334 10.21 -53.59 142.09
C ALA A 334 10.84 -53.26 140.71
N LYS A 335 12.14 -53.53 140.53
CA LYS A 335 12.82 -53.43 139.22
C LYS A 335 12.36 -54.52 138.25
N LEU A 336 12.19 -55.77 138.71
CA LEU A 336 11.67 -56.88 137.89
C LEU A 336 10.25 -56.57 137.39
N ASP A 337 9.34 -56.22 138.31
CA ASP A 337 7.98 -55.77 138.04
C ASP A 337 7.93 -54.60 137.06
N SER A 338 8.87 -53.65 137.17
CA SER A 338 8.97 -52.50 136.26
C SER A 338 9.46 -52.92 134.88
N ILE A 339 10.47 -53.81 134.80
CA ILE A 339 11.01 -54.34 133.56
C ILE A 339 9.95 -55.17 132.83
N GLU A 340 9.22 -56.02 133.54
CA GLU A 340 8.11 -56.82 133.01
C GLU A 340 7.00 -55.93 132.44
N LYS A 341 6.60 -54.88 133.16
CA LYS A 341 5.64 -53.88 132.66
C LYS A 341 6.14 -53.11 131.43
N THR A 342 7.42 -52.79 131.34
CA THR A 342 7.99 -52.21 130.10
C THR A 342 8.07 -53.22 128.97
N ASN A 343 8.34 -54.50 129.27
CA ASN A 343 8.41 -55.56 128.27
C ASN A 343 7.03 -55.85 127.67
N SER A 344 5.96 -55.90 128.47
CA SER A 344 4.58 -56.01 127.98
C SER A 344 4.25 -54.89 126.99
N LYS A 345 4.55 -53.63 127.37
CA LYS A 345 4.33 -52.47 126.49
C LYS A 345 5.14 -52.54 125.20
N LEU A 346 6.40 -52.94 125.26
CA LEU A 346 7.23 -53.10 124.06
C LEU A 346 6.72 -54.23 123.16
N VAL A 347 6.14 -55.30 123.71
CA VAL A 347 5.47 -56.36 122.94
C VAL A 347 4.17 -55.87 122.32
N GLU A 348 3.36 -55.09 123.04
CA GLU A 348 2.14 -54.44 122.53
C GLU A 348 2.47 -53.46 121.39
N GLU A 349 3.48 -52.59 121.58
CA GLU A 349 3.96 -51.63 120.57
C GLU A 349 4.56 -52.34 119.35
N LEU A 350 5.34 -53.42 119.55
CA LEU A 350 5.90 -54.23 118.46
C LEU A 350 4.81 -54.94 117.67
N THR A 351 3.76 -55.45 118.33
CA THR A 351 2.61 -56.08 117.67
C THR A 351 1.86 -55.04 116.83
N ALA A 352 1.50 -53.90 117.42
CA ALA A 352 0.84 -52.81 116.72
C ALA A 352 1.69 -52.19 115.58
N ALA A 353 3.02 -52.23 115.68
CA ALA A 353 3.91 -51.87 114.58
C ALA A 353 3.92 -52.93 113.46
N THR A 354 3.90 -54.21 113.82
CA THR A 354 3.83 -55.34 112.87
C THR A 354 2.51 -55.33 112.09
N ASP A 355 1.38 -55.12 112.77
CA ASP A 355 0.07 -55.02 112.11
C ASP A 355 0.00 -53.85 111.12
N ARG A 356 0.62 -52.70 111.44
CA ARG A 356 0.75 -51.57 110.52
C ARG A 356 1.65 -51.89 109.32
N ILE A 357 2.74 -52.61 109.53
CA ILE A 357 3.63 -53.05 108.43
C ILE A 357 2.87 -53.99 107.49
N ASN A 358 2.10 -54.94 108.02
CA ASN A 358 1.27 -55.84 107.22
C ASN A 358 0.21 -55.06 106.43
N SER A 359 -0.54 -54.16 107.08
CA SER A 359 -1.54 -53.30 106.41
C SER A 359 -0.94 -52.45 105.28
N LEU A 360 0.26 -51.91 105.48
CA LEU A 360 0.97 -51.14 104.45
C LEU A 360 1.51 -52.01 103.31
N GLN A 361 1.82 -53.29 103.57
CA GLN A 361 2.18 -54.25 102.52
C GLN A 361 0.96 -54.66 101.69
N ASP A 362 -0.19 -54.90 102.32
CA ASP A 362 -1.46 -55.17 101.63
C ASP A 362 -1.89 -53.98 100.76
N GLU A 363 -1.81 -52.75 101.29
CA GLU A 363 -2.05 -51.52 100.51
C GLU A 363 -1.05 -51.36 99.35
N GLN A 364 0.24 -51.66 99.57
CA GLN A 364 1.26 -51.62 98.52
C GLN A 364 0.98 -52.65 97.42
N GLU A 365 0.53 -53.86 97.75
CA GLU A 365 0.19 -54.88 96.75
C GLU A 365 -1.11 -54.53 96.01
N HIS A 366 -2.11 -53.93 96.68
CA HIS A 366 -3.32 -53.43 96.05
C HIS A 366 -3.00 -52.32 95.03
N LEU A 367 -2.29 -51.28 95.46
CA LEU A 367 -1.87 -50.16 94.61
C LEU A 367 -1.00 -50.64 93.45
N LYS A 368 -0.17 -51.68 93.63
CA LYS A 368 0.61 -52.28 92.54
C LYS A 368 -0.29 -52.93 91.48
N LYS A 369 -1.31 -53.70 91.90
CA LYS A 369 -2.29 -54.33 91.00
C LYS A 369 -3.15 -53.29 90.27
N GLU A 370 -3.54 -52.22 90.95
CA GLU A 370 -4.26 -51.10 90.32
C GLU A 370 -3.40 -50.38 89.28
N ASN A 371 -2.14 -50.06 89.60
CA ASN A 371 -1.21 -49.45 88.63
C ASN A 371 -0.97 -50.36 87.42
N GLU A 372 -0.84 -51.68 87.61
CA GLU A 372 -0.71 -52.63 86.50
C GLU A 372 -1.97 -52.67 85.63
N SER A 373 -3.16 -52.68 86.25
CA SER A 373 -4.45 -52.61 85.55
C SER A 373 -4.62 -51.29 84.76
N ILE A 374 -4.24 -50.16 85.36
CA ILE A 374 -4.25 -48.84 84.72
C ILE A 374 -3.27 -48.82 83.54
N LEU A 375 -2.06 -49.36 83.69
CA LEU A 375 -1.06 -49.42 82.63
C LEU A 375 -1.55 -50.27 81.43
N GLN A 376 -2.08 -51.47 81.68
CA GLN A 376 -2.66 -52.32 80.64
C GLN A 376 -3.88 -51.68 79.97
N CYS A 377 -4.69 -50.92 80.73
CA CYS A 377 -5.83 -50.17 80.20
C CYS A 377 -5.38 -48.96 79.35
N SER A 378 -4.29 -48.31 79.71
CA SER A 378 -3.70 -47.22 78.93
C SER A 378 -3.09 -47.74 77.63
N GLN A 379 -2.30 -48.82 77.69
CA GLN A 379 -1.69 -49.45 76.51
C GLN A 379 -2.75 -49.88 75.49
N LYS A 380 -3.83 -50.55 75.92
CA LYS A 380 -4.93 -50.95 75.02
C LYS A 380 -5.67 -49.77 74.38
N LYS A 381 -5.73 -48.62 75.04
CA LYS A 381 -6.31 -47.38 74.49
C LYS A 381 -5.36 -46.71 73.49
N GLU A 382 -4.06 -46.75 73.75
CA GLU A 382 -3.01 -46.26 72.85
C GLU A 382 -2.95 -47.12 71.58
N GLU A 383 -2.95 -48.45 71.72
CA GLU A 383 -3.05 -49.41 70.61
C GLU A 383 -4.31 -49.18 69.77
N ALA A 384 -5.48 -49.01 70.40
CA ALA A 384 -6.72 -48.71 69.70
C ALA A 384 -6.68 -47.37 68.95
N ALA A 385 -6.19 -46.29 69.59
CA ALA A 385 -6.07 -44.97 68.96
C ALA A 385 -5.06 -44.96 67.79
N LEU A 386 -3.98 -45.73 67.90
CA LEU A 386 -3.04 -45.95 66.78
C LEU A 386 -3.69 -46.73 65.63
N GLN A 387 -4.51 -47.74 65.93
CA GLN A 387 -5.23 -48.50 64.92
C GLN A 387 -6.31 -47.65 64.22
N ASP A 388 -7.07 -46.87 64.96
CA ASP A 388 -8.09 -45.94 64.41
C ASP A 388 -7.41 -44.89 63.51
N SER A 389 -6.32 -44.27 63.98
CA SER A 389 -5.56 -43.29 63.19
C SER A 389 -4.94 -43.90 61.93
N GLN A 390 -4.52 -45.18 61.96
CA GLN A 390 -4.06 -45.89 60.77
C GLN A 390 -5.21 -46.14 59.78
N VAL A 391 -6.42 -46.43 60.26
CA VAL A 391 -7.62 -46.59 59.40
C VAL A 391 -8.04 -45.25 58.79
N GLU A 392 -8.00 -44.16 59.54
CA GLU A 392 -8.19 -42.80 59.00
C GLU A 392 -7.16 -42.48 57.91
N LEU A 393 -5.88 -42.80 58.13
CA LEU A 393 -4.80 -42.58 57.17
C LEU A 393 -4.97 -43.38 55.87
N GLU A 394 -5.33 -44.67 55.94
CA GLU A 394 -5.62 -45.46 54.74
C GLU A 394 -6.89 -44.97 54.02
N THR A 395 -7.93 -44.57 54.76
CA THR A 395 -9.16 -43.99 54.18
C THR A 395 -8.86 -42.67 53.46
N TYR A 396 -8.02 -41.82 54.04
CA TYR A 396 -7.55 -40.59 53.42
C TYR A 396 -6.75 -40.89 52.13
N LYS A 397 -5.81 -41.83 52.16
CA LYS A 397 -5.03 -42.24 50.97
C LYS A 397 -5.94 -42.74 49.84
N GLN A 398 -6.89 -43.62 50.13
CA GLN A 398 -7.82 -44.16 49.14
C GLN A 398 -8.73 -43.07 48.56
N THR A 399 -9.22 -42.16 49.40
CA THR A 399 -10.03 -41.01 48.95
C THR A 399 -9.20 -40.06 48.08
N ARG A 400 -7.95 -39.79 48.44
CA ARG A 400 -7.02 -38.97 47.66
C ARG A 400 -6.71 -39.59 46.30
N GLN A 401 -6.39 -40.89 46.27
CA GLN A 401 -6.18 -41.63 45.03
C GLN A 401 -7.43 -41.60 44.13
N GLY A 402 -8.63 -41.83 44.67
CA GLY A 402 -9.87 -41.76 43.91
C GLY A 402 -10.17 -40.37 43.33
N LEU A 403 -9.81 -39.29 44.05
CA LEU A 403 -9.90 -37.92 43.53
C LEU A 403 -8.86 -37.66 42.42
N ASP A 404 -7.65 -38.20 42.56
CA ASP A 404 -6.58 -38.04 41.56
C ASP A 404 -6.89 -38.86 40.29
N GLU A 405 -7.45 -40.06 40.42
CA GLU A 405 -7.99 -40.87 39.31
C GLU A 405 -9.15 -40.15 38.61
N MET A 406 -10.11 -39.60 39.36
CA MET A 406 -11.21 -38.80 38.82
C MET A 406 -10.70 -37.57 38.06
N TYR A 407 -9.72 -36.84 38.62
CA TYR A 407 -9.09 -35.69 37.96
C TYR A 407 -8.43 -36.09 36.64
N ASN A 408 -7.69 -37.20 36.62
CA ASN A 408 -7.07 -37.73 35.40
C ASN A 408 -8.11 -38.10 34.33
N VAL A 409 -9.23 -38.73 34.71
CA VAL A 409 -10.33 -39.04 33.77
C VAL A 409 -10.96 -37.78 33.21
N VAL A 410 -11.28 -36.79 34.05
CA VAL A 410 -11.85 -35.50 33.62
C VAL A 410 -10.87 -34.73 32.73
N TRP A 411 -9.57 -34.76 33.01
CA TRP A 411 -8.54 -34.12 32.20
C TRP A 411 -8.38 -34.77 30.83
N GLN A 412 -8.45 -36.12 30.76
CA GLN A 412 -8.47 -36.84 29.48
C GLN A 412 -9.72 -36.51 28.66
N GLN A 413 -10.90 -36.49 29.29
CA GLN A 413 -12.15 -36.09 28.63
C GLN A 413 -12.09 -34.65 28.11
N TYR A 414 -11.58 -33.71 28.90
CA TYR A 414 -11.36 -32.32 28.47
C TYR A 414 -10.41 -32.22 27.27
N LYS A 415 -9.30 -32.97 27.28
CA LYS A 415 -8.33 -32.97 26.19
C LYS A 415 -8.92 -33.53 24.90
N GLU A 416 -9.73 -34.59 24.99
CA GLU A 416 -10.40 -35.21 23.84
C GLU A 416 -11.54 -34.33 23.30
N GLU A 417 -12.36 -33.74 24.16
CA GLU A 417 -13.38 -32.74 23.79
C GLU A 417 -12.73 -31.52 23.10
N LYS A 418 -11.57 -31.05 23.59
CA LYS A 418 -10.79 -29.97 22.94
C LYS A 418 -10.28 -30.39 21.56
N ARG A 419 -9.81 -31.64 21.39
CA ARG A 419 -9.40 -32.20 20.09
C ARG A 419 -10.58 -32.25 19.10
N ILE A 420 -11.70 -32.82 19.53
CA ILE A 420 -12.93 -32.95 18.74
C ILE A 420 -13.44 -31.57 18.30
N ARG A 421 -13.48 -30.57 19.19
CA ARG A 421 -13.87 -29.19 18.84
C ARG A 421 -12.96 -28.56 17.80
N GLN A 422 -11.64 -28.75 17.90
CA GLN A 422 -10.70 -28.26 16.88
C GLN A 422 -10.87 -28.96 15.53
N GLU A 423 -11.26 -30.22 15.50
CA GLU A 423 -11.56 -30.95 14.26
C GLU A 423 -12.88 -30.50 13.63
N LEU A 424 -13.94 -30.32 14.43
CA LEU A 424 -15.20 -29.72 13.96
C LEU A 424 -15.00 -28.29 13.44
N GLN A 425 -14.15 -27.48 14.07
CA GLN A 425 -13.85 -26.12 13.63
C GLN A 425 -13.17 -26.11 12.24
N ARG A 426 -12.16 -26.96 12.03
CA ARG A 426 -11.48 -27.08 10.71
C ARG A 426 -12.41 -27.61 9.62
N GLU A 427 -13.28 -28.57 9.94
CA GLU A 427 -14.29 -29.06 8.99
C GLU A 427 -15.31 -27.96 8.67
N LEU A 428 -15.76 -27.18 9.66
CA LEU A 428 -16.66 -26.04 9.43
C LEU A 428 -16.02 -24.98 8.52
N GLU A 429 -14.75 -24.65 8.75
CA GLU A 429 -13.98 -23.73 7.89
C GLU A 429 -13.87 -24.25 6.46
N LEU A 430 -13.61 -25.55 6.27
CA LEU A 430 -13.58 -26.21 4.96
C LEU A 430 -14.95 -26.17 4.27
N GLN A 431 -16.04 -26.49 4.98
CA GLN A 431 -17.41 -26.43 4.46
C GLN A 431 -17.82 -25.00 4.08
N VAL A 432 -17.40 -23.99 4.85
CA VAL A 432 -17.61 -22.58 4.51
C VAL A 432 -16.84 -22.20 3.25
N GLY A 433 -15.58 -22.63 3.10
CA GLY A 433 -14.80 -22.41 1.88
C GLY A 433 -15.44 -23.04 0.64
N LEU A 434 -15.79 -24.33 0.71
CA LEU A 434 -16.47 -25.06 -0.37
C LEU A 434 -17.82 -24.42 -0.74
N LYS A 435 -18.57 -23.90 0.24
CA LYS A 435 -19.82 -23.17 -0.02
C LYS A 435 -19.57 -21.84 -0.74
N GLN A 436 -18.52 -21.10 -0.38
CA GLN A 436 -18.14 -19.86 -1.07
C GLN A 436 -17.70 -20.13 -2.52
N GLU A 437 -16.87 -21.15 -2.75
CA GLU A 437 -16.48 -21.57 -4.10
C GLU A 437 -17.68 -21.98 -4.94
N MET A 438 -18.61 -22.78 -4.38
CA MET A 438 -19.82 -23.20 -5.07
C MET A 438 -20.78 -22.05 -5.35
N GLU A 439 -20.91 -21.06 -4.45
CA GLU A 439 -21.67 -19.83 -4.72
C GLU A 439 -21.05 -18.99 -5.85
N VAL A 440 -19.72 -18.89 -5.92
CA VAL A 440 -19.02 -18.19 -7.02
C VAL A 440 -19.22 -18.94 -8.34
N ALA A 441 -19.07 -20.27 -8.34
CA ALA A 441 -19.32 -21.10 -9.51
C ALA A 441 -20.77 -21.00 -10.00
N MET A 442 -21.75 -20.97 -9.08
CA MET A 442 -23.16 -20.79 -9.41
C MET A 442 -23.42 -19.40 -10.04
N LYS A 443 -22.90 -18.32 -9.46
CA LYS A 443 -23.02 -16.95 -10.01
C LYS A 443 -22.38 -16.82 -11.41
N LEU A 444 -21.28 -17.53 -11.66
CA LEU A 444 -20.65 -17.59 -13.00
C LEU A 444 -21.49 -18.37 -14.01
N LEU A 445 -22.09 -19.49 -13.61
CA LEU A 445 -23.01 -20.28 -14.44
C LEU A 445 -24.32 -19.53 -14.72
N GLU A 446 -24.88 -18.84 -13.74
CA GLU A 446 -26.03 -17.95 -13.91
C GLU A 446 -25.72 -16.86 -14.93
N LYS A 447 -24.57 -16.19 -14.81
CA LYS A 447 -24.13 -15.16 -15.77
C LYS A 447 -23.99 -15.72 -17.19
N ASP A 448 -23.26 -16.82 -17.37
CA ASP A 448 -23.09 -17.49 -18.67
C ASP A 448 -24.44 -17.93 -19.29
N SER A 449 -25.37 -18.39 -18.46
CA SER A 449 -26.74 -18.71 -18.89
C SER A 449 -27.49 -17.47 -19.39
N HIS A 450 -27.40 -16.33 -18.69
CA HIS A 450 -28.02 -15.08 -19.13
C HIS A 450 -27.40 -14.56 -20.45
N GLU A 451 -26.06 -14.55 -20.57
CA GLU A 451 -25.36 -14.15 -21.80
C GLU A 451 -25.73 -15.06 -22.99
N LYS A 452 -25.90 -16.36 -22.76
CA LYS A 452 -26.41 -17.32 -23.76
C LYS A 452 -27.89 -17.10 -24.09
N GLN A 453 -28.70 -16.68 -23.14
CA GLN A 453 -30.12 -16.42 -23.34
C GLN A 453 -30.37 -15.11 -24.11
N ASP A 454 -29.57 -14.08 -23.84
CA ASP A 454 -29.57 -12.80 -24.59
C ASP A 454 -29.07 -12.97 -26.03
N THR A 455 -27.95 -13.70 -26.23
CA THR A 455 -27.45 -14.00 -27.58
C THR A 455 -28.44 -14.87 -28.37
N LEU A 456 -29.11 -15.82 -27.73
CA LEU A 456 -30.17 -16.61 -28.34
C LEU A 456 -31.43 -15.78 -28.67
N ALA A 457 -31.77 -14.78 -27.84
CA ALA A 457 -32.83 -13.81 -28.14
C ALA A 457 -32.47 -12.92 -29.34
N ALA A 458 -31.22 -12.44 -29.42
CA ALA A 458 -30.72 -11.67 -30.57
C ALA A 458 -30.72 -12.50 -31.86
N LEU A 459 -30.31 -13.77 -31.82
CA LEU A 459 -30.38 -14.69 -32.96
C LEU A 459 -31.82 -14.99 -33.40
N ARG A 460 -32.77 -15.13 -32.46
CA ARG A 460 -34.21 -15.24 -32.78
C ARG A 460 -34.74 -13.98 -33.47
N LEU A 461 -34.35 -12.80 -33.00
CA LEU A 461 -34.73 -11.53 -33.63
C LEU A 461 -34.15 -11.40 -35.05
N GLN A 462 -32.88 -11.76 -35.25
CA GLN A 462 -32.25 -11.82 -36.58
C GLN A 462 -32.97 -12.82 -37.50
N LEU A 463 -33.39 -13.99 -36.99
CA LEU A 463 -34.11 -14.98 -37.78
C LEU A 463 -35.47 -14.47 -38.26
N GLU A 464 -36.24 -13.79 -37.41
CA GLU A 464 -37.52 -13.16 -37.79
C GLU A 464 -37.33 -11.94 -38.71
N GLN A 465 -36.24 -11.18 -38.55
CA GLN A 465 -35.84 -10.12 -39.50
C GLN A 465 -35.51 -10.71 -40.88
N VAL A 466 -34.70 -11.78 -40.95
CA VAL A 466 -34.35 -12.47 -42.21
C VAL A 466 -35.59 -13.09 -42.85
N LYS A 467 -36.48 -13.71 -42.07
CA LYS A 467 -37.77 -14.26 -42.53
C LYS A 467 -38.70 -13.16 -43.09
N THR A 468 -38.77 -12.01 -42.42
CA THR A 468 -39.52 -10.84 -42.90
C THR A 468 -38.92 -10.28 -44.19
N LEU A 469 -37.59 -10.14 -44.26
CA LEU A 469 -36.88 -9.70 -45.47
C LEU A 469 -37.10 -10.68 -46.64
N ASN A 470 -37.09 -11.99 -46.37
CA ASN A 470 -37.31 -13.02 -47.38
C ASN A 470 -38.75 -12.98 -47.92
N LEU A 471 -39.76 -12.78 -47.06
CA LEU A 471 -41.15 -12.54 -47.49
C LEU A 471 -41.29 -11.26 -48.32
N GLN A 472 -40.64 -10.16 -47.91
CA GLN A 472 -40.62 -8.91 -48.69
C GLN A 472 -39.94 -9.08 -50.05
N MET A 473 -38.82 -9.82 -50.11
CA MET A 473 -38.11 -10.13 -51.34
C MET A 473 -38.93 -11.06 -52.26
N PHE A 474 -39.64 -12.05 -51.71
CA PHE A 474 -40.54 -12.92 -52.46
C PHE A 474 -41.68 -12.12 -53.10
N HIS A 475 -42.40 -11.29 -52.33
CA HIS A 475 -43.46 -10.43 -52.88
C HIS A 475 -42.93 -9.42 -53.92
N LYS A 476 -41.72 -8.87 -53.71
CA LYS A 476 -41.09 -7.94 -54.66
C LYS A 476 -40.64 -8.64 -55.94
N ALA A 477 -40.17 -9.89 -55.86
CA ALA A 477 -39.87 -10.73 -57.02
C ALA A 477 -41.14 -11.04 -57.80
N GLN A 478 -42.21 -11.47 -57.13
CA GLN A 478 -43.51 -11.78 -57.72
C GLN A 478 -44.15 -10.57 -58.45
N GLU A 479 -44.10 -9.38 -57.86
CA GLU A 479 -44.59 -8.17 -58.55
C GLU A 479 -43.66 -7.75 -59.71
N SER A 480 -42.35 -8.00 -59.62
CA SER A 480 -41.42 -7.76 -60.74
C SER A 480 -41.62 -8.75 -61.90
N GLU A 481 -41.95 -10.01 -61.59
CA GLU A 481 -42.31 -11.06 -62.54
C GLU A 481 -43.62 -10.70 -63.27
N ARG A 482 -44.67 -10.35 -62.52
CA ARG A 482 -45.95 -9.88 -63.05
C ARG A 482 -45.83 -8.59 -63.89
N GLN A 483 -44.83 -7.74 -63.60
CA GLN A 483 -44.49 -6.58 -64.43
C GLN A 483 -43.70 -6.94 -65.69
N ALA A 484 -42.92 -8.03 -65.67
CA ALA A 484 -42.26 -8.56 -66.86
C ALA A 484 -43.28 -9.19 -67.81
N GLU A 485 -44.17 -10.07 -67.32
CA GLU A 485 -45.29 -10.66 -68.09
C GLU A 485 -46.12 -9.58 -68.80
N LYS A 486 -46.47 -8.50 -68.09
CA LYS A 486 -47.22 -7.37 -68.66
C LYS A 486 -46.46 -6.67 -69.78
N LYS A 487 -45.14 -6.48 -69.64
CA LYS A 487 -44.30 -5.86 -70.67
C LYS A 487 -44.09 -6.77 -71.87
N GLU A 488 -44.02 -8.08 -71.67
CA GLU A 488 -43.96 -9.08 -72.74
C GLU A 488 -45.25 -9.08 -73.57
N ALA A 489 -46.42 -9.04 -72.92
CA ALA A 489 -47.70 -8.87 -73.60
C ALA A 489 -47.82 -7.53 -74.36
N GLU A 490 -47.30 -6.44 -73.80
CA GLU A 490 -47.22 -5.13 -74.49
C GLU A 490 -46.27 -5.17 -75.69
N ALA A 491 -45.12 -5.85 -75.58
CA ALA A 491 -44.18 -6.04 -76.68
C ALA A 491 -44.78 -6.87 -77.83
N LEU A 492 -45.45 -7.98 -77.52
CA LEU A 492 -46.16 -8.80 -78.52
C LEU A 492 -47.26 -8.00 -79.24
N GLN A 493 -47.98 -7.11 -78.53
CA GLN A 493 -48.96 -6.21 -79.15
C GLN A 493 -48.30 -5.19 -80.08
N LEU A 494 -47.11 -4.67 -79.74
CA LEU A 494 -46.35 -3.77 -80.61
C LEU A 494 -45.79 -4.49 -81.83
N GLU A 495 -45.28 -5.72 -81.68
CA GLU A 495 -44.86 -6.54 -82.83
C GLU A 495 -45.98 -6.80 -83.83
N GLN A 496 -47.19 -7.10 -83.37
CA GLN A 496 -48.33 -7.29 -84.27
C GLN A 496 -48.63 -6.00 -85.05
N ARG A 497 -48.61 -4.85 -84.37
CA ARG A 497 -48.79 -3.54 -85.03
C ARG A 497 -47.69 -3.20 -86.04
N MET A 498 -46.45 -3.65 -85.81
CA MET A 498 -45.37 -3.51 -86.79
C MET A 498 -45.66 -4.35 -88.04
N LYS A 499 -46.05 -5.63 -87.89
CA LYS A 499 -46.42 -6.51 -89.01
C LYS A 499 -47.62 -5.98 -89.81
N ASP A 500 -48.61 -5.42 -89.12
CA ASP A 500 -49.76 -4.76 -89.77
C ASP A 500 -49.34 -3.50 -90.56
N MET A 501 -48.32 -2.77 -90.10
CA MET A 501 -47.75 -1.58 -90.76
C MET A 501 -46.83 -1.94 -91.93
N GLU A 502 -46.02 -2.99 -91.81
CA GLU A 502 -45.17 -3.50 -92.89
C GLU A 502 -46.00 -3.87 -94.13
N LYS A 503 -47.10 -4.60 -93.93
CA LYS A 503 -48.07 -4.92 -94.99
C LYS A 503 -48.67 -3.67 -95.63
N ALA A 504 -48.97 -2.64 -94.84
CA ALA A 504 -49.49 -1.37 -95.35
C ALA A 504 -48.45 -0.59 -96.16
N MET A 505 -47.15 -0.75 -95.87
CA MET A 505 -46.07 -0.22 -96.71
C MET A 505 -45.96 -0.99 -98.04
N GLU A 506 -46.00 -2.32 -98.05
CA GLU A 506 -45.99 -3.11 -99.29
C GLU A 506 -47.14 -2.71 -100.23
N GLU A 507 -48.36 -2.53 -99.68
CA GLU A 507 -49.53 -2.07 -100.45
C GLU A 507 -49.37 -0.65 -101.01
N LEU A 508 -48.56 0.21 -100.38
CA LEU A 508 -48.21 1.55 -100.87
C LEU A 508 -47.10 1.55 -101.92
N GLU A 509 -46.04 0.74 -101.74
CA GLU A 509 -44.97 0.58 -102.73
C GLU A 509 -45.51 -0.01 -104.05
N GLN A 510 -46.40 -1.00 -103.97
CA GLN A 510 -47.06 -1.60 -105.13
C GLN A 510 -47.85 -0.54 -105.94
N ARG A 511 -48.44 0.46 -105.27
CA ARG A 511 -49.16 1.57 -105.92
C ARG A 511 -48.19 2.58 -106.55
N LEU A 512 -47.08 2.89 -105.87
CA LEU A 512 -46.05 3.80 -106.40
C LEU A 512 -45.43 3.25 -107.69
N GLN A 513 -45.06 1.97 -107.72
CA GLN A 513 -44.49 1.32 -108.91
C GLN A 513 -45.40 1.37 -110.14
N ASN A 514 -46.72 1.32 -109.96
CA ASN A 514 -47.67 1.43 -111.08
C ASN A 514 -47.70 2.86 -111.65
N SER A 515 -47.78 3.88 -110.79
CA SER A 515 -47.75 5.29 -111.22
C SER A 515 -46.42 5.66 -111.91
N GLU A 516 -45.30 5.08 -111.48
CA GLU A 516 -44.02 5.27 -112.18
C GLU A 516 -44.02 4.72 -113.62
N ARG A 517 -44.73 3.63 -113.91
CA ARG A 517 -44.80 3.05 -115.27
C ARG A 517 -45.58 3.99 -116.21
N GLU A 518 -46.69 4.53 -115.73
CA GLU A 518 -47.52 5.49 -116.46
C GLU A 518 -46.71 6.76 -116.78
N ARG A 519 -45.99 7.32 -115.80
CA ARG A 519 -45.13 8.49 -116.03
C ARG A 519 -44.03 8.22 -117.04
N LYS A 520 -43.34 7.07 -116.96
CA LYS A 520 -42.27 6.68 -117.90
C LYS A 520 -42.76 6.56 -119.35
N GLN A 521 -44.05 6.30 -119.57
CA GLN A 521 -44.66 6.26 -120.91
C GLN A 521 -44.94 7.68 -121.45
N SER A 522 -45.33 8.63 -120.60
CA SER A 522 -45.40 10.07 -120.96
C SER A 522 -44.00 10.66 -121.21
N ASP A 523 -43.05 10.39 -120.31
CA ASP A 523 -41.65 10.85 -120.36
C ASP A 523 -40.91 10.43 -121.66
N GLN A 524 -41.46 9.52 -122.46
CA GLN A 524 -40.95 9.16 -123.79
C GLN A 524 -41.61 9.96 -124.92
N SER A 525 -42.94 10.15 -124.88
CA SER A 525 -43.65 10.96 -125.88
C SER A 525 -43.15 12.41 -125.93
N ASP A 526 -42.80 12.97 -124.77
CA ASP A 526 -42.29 14.34 -124.67
C ASP A 526 -40.85 14.49 -125.24
N LYS A 527 -40.04 13.42 -125.23
CA LYS A 527 -38.69 13.43 -125.82
C LYS A 527 -38.73 13.48 -127.34
N ASP A 528 -39.59 12.70 -127.95
CA ASP A 528 -39.68 12.60 -129.40
C ASP A 528 -40.17 13.94 -129.99
N MET A 529 -41.09 14.63 -129.30
CA MET A 529 -41.50 16.00 -129.62
C MET A 529 -40.38 17.03 -129.40
N LYS A 530 -39.56 16.88 -128.35
CA LYS A 530 -38.45 17.79 -128.03
C LYS A 530 -37.38 17.82 -129.12
N VAL A 531 -37.04 16.67 -129.72
CA VAL A 531 -36.04 16.59 -130.80
C VAL A 531 -36.47 17.37 -132.05
N GLU A 532 -37.76 17.35 -132.42
CA GLU A 532 -38.26 18.11 -133.57
C GLU A 532 -38.25 19.64 -133.34
N LEU A 533 -38.29 20.07 -132.07
CA LEU A 533 -38.20 21.48 -131.68
C LEU A 533 -36.76 21.97 -131.62
N GLU A 534 -35.83 21.17 -131.08
CA GLU A 534 -34.40 21.54 -130.99
C GLU A 534 -33.80 21.78 -132.39
N GLY A 535 -34.13 20.96 -133.39
CA GLY A 535 -33.72 21.18 -134.78
C GLY A 535 -34.25 22.47 -135.43
N LYS A 536 -35.28 23.10 -134.87
CA LYS A 536 -35.81 24.40 -135.31
C LYS A 536 -35.18 25.57 -134.53
N VAL A 537 -34.76 25.34 -133.28
CA VAL A 537 -34.06 26.32 -132.46
C VAL A 537 -32.67 26.61 -133.03
N ASP A 538 -31.85 25.58 -133.32
CA ASP A 538 -30.47 25.76 -133.80
C ASP A 538 -30.38 26.60 -135.09
N ALA A 539 -31.36 26.47 -135.98
CA ALA A 539 -31.45 27.24 -137.22
C ALA A 539 -31.64 28.75 -136.98
N LEU A 540 -32.44 29.11 -135.95
CA LEU A 540 -32.70 30.50 -135.56
C LEU A 540 -31.58 31.07 -134.68
N GLN A 541 -31.00 30.23 -133.81
CA GLN A 541 -29.89 30.58 -132.93
C GLN A 541 -28.70 31.15 -133.73
N LYS A 542 -28.39 30.50 -134.87
CA LYS A 542 -27.32 30.91 -135.78
C LYS A 542 -27.58 32.25 -136.48
N GLN A 543 -28.83 32.56 -136.83
CA GLN A 543 -29.17 33.86 -137.43
C GLN A 543 -29.07 35.02 -136.43
N LEU A 544 -29.30 34.75 -135.14
CA LEU A 544 -29.15 35.74 -134.07
C LEU A 544 -27.68 36.09 -133.79
N THR A 545 -26.76 35.11 -133.79
CA THR A 545 -25.33 35.36 -133.54
C THR A 545 -24.68 36.23 -134.60
N ASP A 546 -25.07 36.04 -135.86
CA ASP A 546 -24.51 36.77 -137.01
C ASP A 546 -24.99 38.24 -137.04
N LEU A 547 -26.16 38.54 -136.44
CA LEU A 547 -26.68 39.90 -136.29
C LEU A 547 -26.11 40.64 -135.07
N ASP A 548 -25.97 39.97 -133.92
CA ASP A 548 -25.55 40.63 -132.69
C ASP A 548 -24.05 40.98 -132.70
N THR A 549 -23.23 40.17 -133.39
CA THR A 549 -21.82 40.48 -133.66
C THR A 549 -21.65 41.71 -134.56
N LEU A 550 -22.50 41.88 -135.57
CA LEU A 550 -22.53 43.07 -136.43
C LEU A 550 -22.95 44.33 -135.64
N ARG A 551 -23.93 44.20 -134.75
CA ARG A 551 -24.39 45.29 -133.86
C ARG A 551 -23.28 45.80 -132.94
N LEU A 552 -22.56 44.89 -132.28
CA LEU A 552 -21.49 45.24 -131.31
C LEU A 552 -20.27 45.95 -131.94
N GLY A 553 -20.03 45.73 -133.24
CA GLY A 553 -19.04 46.51 -134.00
C GLY A 553 -19.48 47.97 -134.16
N LEU A 554 -20.66 48.17 -134.75
CA LEU A 554 -21.22 49.50 -135.02
C LEU A 554 -21.44 50.34 -133.75
N GLU A 555 -21.81 49.72 -132.63
CA GLU A 555 -21.96 50.42 -131.34
C GLU A 555 -20.62 50.93 -130.78
N ASN A 556 -19.50 50.26 -131.04
CA ASN A 556 -18.17 50.73 -130.63
C ASN A 556 -17.65 51.87 -131.51
N GLU A 557 -17.79 51.78 -132.83
CA GLU A 557 -17.41 52.86 -133.75
C GLU A 557 -18.19 54.15 -133.45
N LEU A 558 -19.50 54.02 -133.23
CA LEU A 558 -20.37 55.15 -132.85
C LEU A 558 -20.01 55.77 -131.48
N ARG A 559 -19.37 55.01 -130.58
CA ARG A 559 -18.87 55.55 -129.29
C ARG A 559 -17.59 56.36 -129.48
N VAL A 560 -16.61 55.81 -130.21
CA VAL A 560 -15.33 56.49 -130.50
C VAL A 560 -15.58 57.81 -131.25
N GLU A 561 -16.46 57.78 -132.26
CA GLU A 561 -16.78 58.99 -133.05
C GLU A 561 -17.49 60.06 -132.21
N LYS A 562 -18.31 59.69 -131.22
CA LYS A 562 -18.93 60.67 -130.28
C LYS A 562 -17.88 61.37 -129.40
N GLU A 563 -16.87 60.64 -128.93
CA GLU A 563 -15.79 61.20 -128.11
C GLU A 563 -14.86 62.12 -128.94
N GLN A 564 -14.50 61.71 -130.16
CA GLN A 564 -13.75 62.56 -131.10
C GLN A 564 -14.54 63.82 -131.47
N ARG A 565 -15.84 63.70 -131.76
CA ARG A 565 -16.73 64.83 -132.06
C ARG A 565 -16.85 65.81 -130.90
N GLN A 566 -16.94 65.36 -129.64
CA GLN A 566 -16.93 66.27 -128.48
C GLN A 566 -15.59 66.99 -128.30
N SER A 567 -14.46 66.32 -128.60
CA SER A 567 -13.14 66.97 -128.60
C SER A 567 -13.05 68.06 -129.67
N LEU A 568 -13.44 67.73 -130.90
CA LEU A 568 -13.49 68.66 -132.04
C LEU A 568 -14.45 69.83 -131.80
N GLN A 569 -15.61 69.63 -131.16
CA GLN A 569 -16.51 70.73 -130.80
C GLN A 569 -15.90 71.70 -129.77
N LYS A 570 -15.08 71.21 -128.82
CA LYS A 570 -14.35 72.09 -127.87
C LYS A 570 -13.21 72.86 -128.52
N ALA A 571 -12.56 72.30 -129.54
CA ALA A 571 -11.60 73.02 -130.38
C ALA A 571 -12.30 74.06 -131.27
N LEU A 572 -13.40 73.66 -131.91
CA LEU A 572 -14.21 74.52 -132.78
C LEU A 572 -14.80 75.72 -132.02
N GLN A 573 -15.23 75.57 -130.76
CA GLN A 573 -15.70 76.70 -129.97
C GLN A 573 -14.59 77.75 -129.78
N ARG A 574 -13.37 77.33 -129.42
CA ARG A 574 -12.22 78.24 -129.26
C ARG A 574 -11.87 78.96 -130.55
N GLU A 575 -11.93 78.27 -131.69
CA GLU A 575 -11.75 78.89 -133.00
C GLU A 575 -12.94 79.77 -133.42
N GLN A 576 -14.16 79.50 -132.96
CA GLN A 576 -15.31 80.39 -133.15
C GLN A 576 -15.19 81.67 -132.31
N ASP A 577 -14.67 81.57 -131.09
CA ASP A 577 -14.38 82.69 -130.20
C ASP A 577 -13.26 83.56 -130.80
N ASN A 578 -12.12 82.96 -131.17
CA ASN A 578 -11.02 83.63 -131.93
C ASN A 578 -11.54 84.27 -133.23
N SER A 579 -12.38 83.56 -133.97
CA SER A 579 -12.98 84.05 -135.22
C SER A 579 -14.01 85.16 -134.99
N SER A 580 -14.55 85.32 -133.78
CA SER A 580 -15.42 86.44 -133.41
C SER A 580 -14.60 87.71 -133.15
N GLU A 581 -13.50 87.60 -132.41
CA GLU A 581 -12.50 88.66 -132.20
C GLU A 581 -11.94 89.17 -133.55
N LEU A 582 -11.52 88.25 -134.42
CA LEU A 582 -11.08 88.58 -135.78
C LEU A 582 -12.22 89.15 -136.65
N ARG A 583 -13.48 88.76 -136.43
CA ARG A 583 -14.63 89.37 -137.12
C ARG A 583 -14.88 90.80 -136.68
N THR A 584 -14.71 91.15 -135.41
CA THR A 584 -14.81 92.54 -134.95
C THR A 584 -13.71 93.42 -135.55
N GLN A 585 -12.48 92.91 -135.67
CA GLN A 585 -11.39 93.59 -136.38
C GLN A 585 -11.67 93.72 -137.89
N LEU A 586 -12.18 92.65 -138.52
CA LEU A 586 -12.65 92.70 -139.91
C LEU A 586 -13.82 93.68 -140.10
N GLN A 587 -14.68 93.88 -139.12
CA GLN A 587 -15.81 94.79 -139.21
C GLN A 587 -15.37 96.26 -139.21
N GLN A 588 -14.28 96.59 -138.50
CA GLN A 588 -13.61 97.90 -138.63
C GLN A 588 -12.96 98.07 -140.02
N LEU A 589 -12.29 97.04 -140.53
CA LEU A 589 -11.73 97.05 -141.89
C LEU A 589 -12.81 97.08 -142.99
N GLN A 590 -14.00 96.54 -142.72
CA GLN A 590 -15.15 96.60 -143.63
C GLN A 590 -15.81 97.98 -143.66
N GLY A 591 -15.79 98.74 -142.56
CA GLY A 591 -16.16 100.17 -142.58
C GLY A 591 -15.30 100.95 -143.57
N LEU A 592 -13.97 100.82 -143.47
CA LEU A 592 -13.00 101.38 -144.44
C LEU A 592 -13.19 100.81 -145.86
N HIS A 593 -13.69 99.58 -146.01
CA HIS A 593 -13.99 99.01 -147.32
C HIS A 593 -15.25 99.60 -147.96
N VAL A 594 -16.24 100.05 -147.18
CA VAL A 594 -17.43 100.75 -147.70
C VAL A 594 -17.02 102.11 -148.27
N GLU A 595 -16.24 102.90 -147.53
CA GLU A 595 -15.70 104.19 -148.02
C GLU A 595 -14.88 103.99 -149.31
N LEU A 596 -14.08 102.92 -149.39
CA LEU A 596 -13.31 102.57 -150.58
C LEU A 596 -14.17 102.02 -151.73
N GLN A 597 -15.34 101.43 -151.46
CA GLN A 597 -16.31 101.03 -152.48
C GLN A 597 -17.11 102.21 -153.03
N GLU A 598 -17.45 103.20 -152.21
CA GLU A 598 -18.09 104.44 -152.68
C GLU A 598 -17.15 105.21 -153.63
N LEU A 599 -15.87 105.34 -153.27
CA LEU A 599 -14.83 105.87 -154.17
C LEU A 599 -14.63 105.03 -155.46
N LYS A 600 -14.82 103.70 -155.39
CA LYS A 600 -14.86 102.86 -156.60
C LYS A 600 -16.11 103.09 -157.45
N HIS A 601 -17.25 103.38 -156.82
CA HIS A 601 -18.51 103.65 -157.53
C HIS A 601 -18.40 104.94 -158.34
N GLU A 602 -17.84 106.01 -157.75
CA GLU A 602 -17.48 107.23 -158.50
C GLU A 602 -16.49 106.94 -159.64
N LYS A 603 -15.44 106.16 -159.37
CA LYS A 603 -14.46 105.80 -160.42
C LYS A 603 -15.11 105.02 -161.58
N GLN A 604 -15.96 104.05 -161.31
CA GLN A 604 -16.62 103.26 -162.36
C GLN A 604 -17.60 104.12 -163.18
N GLN A 605 -18.37 104.99 -162.50
CA GLN A 605 -19.21 105.99 -163.18
C GLN A 605 -18.40 106.97 -164.05
N LEU A 606 -17.11 107.20 -163.76
CA LEU A 606 -16.21 108.00 -164.60
C LEU A 606 -15.57 107.17 -165.73
N GLN A 607 -15.36 105.86 -165.54
CA GLN A 607 -14.56 105.03 -166.44
C GLN A 607 -15.37 104.48 -167.64
N GLU A 608 -16.59 103.98 -167.44
CA GLU A 608 -17.48 103.60 -168.57
C GLU A 608 -18.07 104.83 -169.29
N ARG A 609 -17.92 106.04 -168.71
CA ARG A 609 -18.08 107.31 -169.40
C ARG A 609 -17.06 107.52 -170.55
N CYS A 610 -16.01 106.70 -170.62
CA CYS A 610 -15.10 106.59 -171.76
C CYS A 610 -15.45 105.43 -172.71
N GLU A 611 -16.07 104.33 -172.25
CA GLU A 611 -16.62 103.31 -173.18
C GLU A 611 -17.81 103.88 -173.97
N GLN A 612 -18.59 104.78 -173.36
CA GLN A 612 -19.57 105.64 -174.04
C GLN A 612 -18.94 106.72 -174.95
N GLN A 613 -17.60 106.80 -175.04
CA GLN A 613 -16.89 107.55 -176.08
C GLN A 613 -16.36 106.62 -177.18
N GLU A 614 -16.07 105.36 -176.87
CA GLU A 614 -15.74 104.32 -177.86
C GLU A 614 -16.95 103.91 -178.71
N GLN A 615 -18.18 104.09 -178.16
CA GLN A 615 -19.46 104.16 -178.90
C GLN A 615 -19.30 104.82 -180.28
N ALA A 616 -18.63 105.97 -180.35
CA ALA A 616 -18.64 106.84 -181.53
C ALA A 616 -17.84 106.29 -182.73
N LEU A 617 -16.96 105.30 -182.55
CA LEU A 617 -16.06 104.85 -183.61
C LEU A 617 -16.56 103.60 -184.36
N GLN A 618 -17.03 102.57 -183.66
CA GLN A 618 -17.38 101.31 -184.33
C GLN A 618 -18.78 101.35 -184.99
N GLU A 619 -19.72 102.15 -184.47
CA GLU A 619 -21.02 102.39 -185.12
C GLU A 619 -20.88 103.11 -186.49
N MET A 620 -19.80 103.88 -186.68
CA MET A 620 -19.46 104.52 -187.95
C MET A 620 -18.74 103.56 -188.93
N GLY A 621 -18.23 102.44 -188.43
CA GLY A 621 -17.16 101.64 -189.04
C GLY A 621 -17.51 100.91 -190.34
N LEU A 622 -18.77 100.47 -190.53
CA LEU A 622 -19.24 100.10 -191.87
C LEU A 622 -20.77 100.18 -192.06
N HIS A 623 -21.38 101.27 -191.58
CA HIS A 623 -22.74 101.70 -191.98
C HIS A 623 -22.83 102.13 -193.48
N LEU A 624 -21.83 101.72 -194.26
CA LEU A 624 -21.42 102.16 -195.59
C LEU A 624 -21.27 101.00 -196.59
N SER A 625 -21.38 99.74 -196.14
CA SER A 625 -21.40 98.56 -197.02
C SER A 625 -22.56 97.61 -196.68
N GLN A 626 -23.47 97.27 -197.58
CA GLN A 626 -23.58 97.70 -198.98
C GLN A 626 -25.07 97.89 -199.27
N SER A 627 -25.72 98.86 -198.61
CA SER A 627 -27.12 99.17 -198.91
C SER A 627 -27.15 100.20 -200.03
N LYS A 628 -27.64 99.82 -201.21
CA LYS A 628 -27.37 100.37 -202.56
C LYS A 628 -26.10 99.73 -203.17
N LEU A 629 -26.00 99.55 -204.49
CA LEU A 629 -26.87 100.04 -205.58
C LEU A 629 -27.77 98.93 -206.16
N LYS A 630 -29.08 98.94 -205.89
CA LYS A 630 -30.11 99.68 -206.65
C LYS A 630 -30.32 99.32 -208.14
N MET A 631 -29.43 98.60 -208.80
CA MET A 631 -29.25 98.75 -210.24
C MET A 631 -28.86 97.46 -210.97
N GLU A 632 -29.84 96.79 -211.57
CA GLU A 632 -29.72 95.87 -212.72
C GLU A 632 -30.96 96.15 -213.59
N ASP A 633 -30.93 96.84 -214.74
CA ASP A 633 -29.82 97.29 -215.61
C ASP A 633 -29.90 98.79 -215.98
N PHE A 634 -28.81 99.53 -216.23
CA PHE A 634 -27.42 99.28 -215.80
C PHE A 634 -27.40 99.25 -214.26
N LYS A 635 -26.65 98.43 -213.56
CA LYS A 635 -26.07 97.08 -213.74
C LYS A 635 -25.15 96.92 -212.53
N GLU A 636 -25.17 95.74 -211.91
CA GLU A 636 -24.21 95.29 -210.91
C GLU A 636 -24.25 96.07 -209.55
N VAL A 637 -24.46 95.32 -208.44
CA VAL A 637 -24.00 95.60 -207.04
C VAL A 637 -24.92 96.37 -205.99
N ASN A 638 -25.82 95.65 -205.25
CA ASN A 638 -26.14 95.73 -203.75
C ASN A 638 -27.43 96.38 -203.07
N LYS A 639 -27.60 96.24 -201.71
CA LYS A 639 -28.80 95.89 -200.80
C LYS A 639 -29.83 96.97 -200.28
N ALA A 640 -30.89 96.57 -199.53
CA ALA A 640 -31.86 97.45 -198.77
C ALA A 640 -32.60 96.75 -197.56
N LEU A 641 -33.47 97.46 -196.78
CA LEU A 641 -34.02 97.08 -195.44
C LEU A 641 -35.53 96.64 -195.37
N LYS A 642 -35.98 96.05 -194.23
CA LYS A 642 -37.33 95.44 -193.96
C LYS A 642 -38.04 96.07 -192.74
N GLY A 643 -39.37 95.96 -192.53
CA GLY A 643 -40.45 95.33 -193.34
C GLY A 643 -41.89 95.65 -192.81
N HIS A 644 -42.88 95.78 -193.72
CA HIS A 644 -44.20 96.46 -193.56
C HIS A 644 -45.24 95.93 -194.60
N ALA A 645 -46.57 96.17 -194.59
CA ALA A 645 -47.54 96.68 -193.57
C ALA A 645 -49.03 96.35 -193.95
N TRP A 646 -49.88 97.33 -194.31
CA TRP A 646 -51.34 97.24 -194.60
C TRP A 646 -51.71 98.11 -195.85
N LEU A 647 -52.83 97.82 -196.53
CA LEU A 647 -53.15 98.27 -197.93
C LEU A 647 -53.86 99.66 -198.05
N LYS A 648 -53.95 100.21 -199.28
CA LYS A 648 -54.57 101.51 -199.65
C LYS A 648 -55.39 101.48 -200.96
N ASP A 649 -56.20 102.52 -201.17
CA ASP A 649 -57.35 102.54 -202.08
C ASP A 649 -57.08 103.08 -203.51
N ASP A 650 -55.98 103.82 -203.70
CA ASP A 650 -55.88 104.84 -204.75
C ASP A 650 -55.46 104.30 -206.14
N GLU A 651 -54.49 103.38 -206.19
CA GLU A 651 -53.91 102.80 -207.42
C GLU A 651 -54.87 101.82 -208.14
N ALA A 652 -56.16 101.79 -207.78
CA ALA A 652 -57.13 100.77 -208.15
C ALA A 652 -58.41 101.32 -208.82
N THR A 653 -58.75 100.78 -209.99
CA THR A 653 -59.84 101.23 -210.89
C THR A 653 -61.01 100.25 -211.05
N SER A 654 -60.81 98.96 -210.74
CA SER A 654 -61.81 97.90 -210.88
C SER A 654 -61.91 97.02 -209.62
N CYS A 655 -63.06 96.36 -209.44
CA CYS A 655 -63.20 95.31 -208.42
C CYS A 655 -62.37 94.09 -208.83
N LYS A 656 -61.61 93.51 -207.89
CA LYS A 656 -60.68 92.41 -208.20
C LYS A 656 -61.37 91.08 -208.59
N GLN A 657 -62.69 90.96 -208.43
CA GLN A 657 -63.47 89.73 -208.71
C GLN A 657 -64.52 89.87 -209.84
N CYS A 658 -65.03 91.07 -210.16
CA CYS A 658 -65.79 91.28 -211.40
C CYS A 658 -65.54 92.67 -211.98
N LEU A 659 -65.46 92.72 -213.31
CA LEU A 659 -64.75 93.77 -214.05
C LEU A 659 -65.73 94.58 -214.90
N LYS A 660 -65.65 95.91 -214.85
CA LYS A 660 -66.49 96.81 -214.02
C LYS A 660 -65.79 97.19 -212.69
N GLU A 661 -66.22 98.26 -212.06
CA GLU A 661 -65.52 99.54 -212.23
C GLU A 661 -65.86 100.45 -211.06
N PHE A 662 -65.06 101.48 -210.85
CA PHE A 662 -65.36 102.56 -209.91
C PHE A 662 -65.89 103.79 -210.64
N SER A 663 -67.10 103.59 -211.18
CA SER A 663 -67.99 104.65 -211.63
C SER A 663 -68.99 105.00 -210.52
N ILE A 664 -69.75 106.08 -210.67
CA ILE A 664 -70.59 106.65 -209.60
C ILE A 664 -71.67 105.66 -209.09
N SER A 665 -72.12 104.71 -209.92
CA SER A 665 -73.09 103.67 -209.54
C SER A 665 -72.47 102.41 -208.91
N ARG A 666 -71.15 102.33 -208.72
CA ARG A 666 -70.44 101.11 -208.28
C ARG A 666 -69.23 101.41 -207.39
N ARG A 667 -69.28 101.01 -206.12
CA ARG A 667 -68.31 101.38 -205.06
C ARG A 667 -67.26 100.30 -204.75
N LYS A 668 -66.14 100.70 -204.11
CA LYS A 668 -65.06 99.82 -203.61
C LYS A 668 -65.19 99.46 -202.11
N HIS A 669 -64.73 98.25 -201.72
CA HIS A 669 -64.81 97.69 -200.35
C HIS A 669 -63.66 96.70 -200.04
N HIS A 670 -63.16 96.65 -198.80
CA HIS A 670 -62.02 95.80 -198.39
C HIS A 670 -62.40 94.44 -197.74
N CYS A 671 -61.66 93.37 -198.03
CA CYS A 671 -61.75 92.05 -197.37
C CYS A 671 -60.84 91.97 -196.12
N ARG A 672 -61.36 91.54 -194.96
CA ARG A 672 -60.63 91.58 -193.67
C ARG A 672 -59.61 90.46 -193.43
N ASN A 673 -59.63 89.37 -194.20
CA ASN A 673 -58.66 88.28 -194.04
C ASN A 673 -57.35 88.50 -194.84
N CYS A 674 -57.38 89.32 -195.90
CA CYS A 674 -56.27 89.47 -196.84
C CYS A 674 -55.96 90.92 -197.27
N GLY A 675 -56.89 91.87 -197.12
CA GLY A 675 -56.66 93.30 -197.41
C GLY A 675 -57.03 93.79 -198.82
N ASP A 676 -57.52 92.94 -199.72
CA ASP A 676 -57.84 93.33 -201.12
C ASP A 676 -59.21 94.02 -201.32
N ILE A 677 -59.40 94.67 -202.49
CA ILE A 677 -60.54 95.57 -202.82
C ILE A 677 -61.54 95.00 -203.85
N TYR A 678 -62.85 95.11 -203.54
CA TYR A 678 -63.98 94.45 -204.22
C TYR A 678 -65.23 95.35 -204.36
N CYS A 679 -66.27 94.88 -205.06
CA CYS A 679 -67.59 95.51 -205.15
C CYS A 679 -68.69 94.67 -204.45
N ASN A 680 -69.83 95.31 -204.16
CA ASN A 680 -70.90 94.76 -203.31
C ASN A 680 -71.35 93.31 -203.65
N SER A 681 -71.61 92.98 -204.92
CA SER A 681 -72.12 91.66 -205.33
C SER A 681 -71.12 90.50 -205.16
N CYS A 682 -69.81 90.79 -205.13
CA CYS A 682 -68.71 89.82 -205.15
C CYS A 682 -67.95 89.74 -203.82
N SER A 683 -68.63 90.14 -202.75
CA SER A 683 -68.24 89.96 -201.35
C SER A 683 -69.53 89.80 -200.56
N SER A 684 -70.40 88.90 -201.04
CA SER A 684 -71.81 88.82 -200.63
C SER A 684 -72.05 87.87 -199.45
N ASN A 685 -70.97 87.28 -198.92
CA ASN A 685 -70.95 86.44 -197.72
C ASN A 685 -69.97 87.03 -196.67
N GLU A 686 -70.21 86.85 -195.36
CA GLU A 686 -69.40 87.44 -194.27
C GLU A 686 -69.13 86.42 -193.15
N LEU A 687 -68.00 86.55 -192.41
CA LEU A 687 -67.59 85.54 -191.40
C LEU A 687 -66.90 86.17 -190.16
N ALA A 688 -66.83 85.42 -189.06
CA ALA A 688 -66.01 85.75 -187.89
C ALA A 688 -64.55 85.32 -188.10
N LEU A 689 -63.60 86.23 -187.87
CA LEU A 689 -62.15 86.01 -187.97
C LEU A 689 -61.48 86.30 -186.61
N PRO A 690 -60.50 85.50 -186.14
CA PRO A 690 -59.92 85.66 -184.80
C PRO A 690 -59.27 87.03 -184.54
N SER A 691 -58.71 87.66 -185.58
CA SER A 691 -58.01 88.95 -185.49
C SER A 691 -58.92 90.15 -185.27
N TYR A 692 -60.25 89.95 -185.14
CA TYR A 692 -61.23 91.01 -184.96
C TYR A 692 -62.27 90.67 -183.87
N PRO A 693 -62.61 91.62 -182.98
CA PRO A 693 -63.61 91.39 -181.93
C PRO A 693 -65.07 91.37 -182.46
N ARG A 694 -65.30 91.30 -183.78
CA ARG A 694 -66.62 91.26 -184.44
C ARG A 694 -66.57 90.51 -185.78
N PRO A 695 -67.70 89.93 -186.25
CA PRO A 695 -67.85 89.44 -187.61
C PRO A 695 -67.59 90.52 -188.66
N VAL A 696 -67.04 90.14 -189.82
CA VAL A 696 -66.56 91.08 -190.84
C VAL A 696 -66.68 90.52 -192.26
N ARG A 697 -66.77 91.45 -193.22
CA ARG A 697 -66.73 91.17 -194.65
C ARG A 697 -65.49 90.41 -195.10
N VAL A 698 -65.74 89.33 -195.85
CA VAL A 698 -64.76 88.57 -196.62
C VAL A 698 -65.20 88.52 -198.10
N CYS A 699 -64.34 88.04 -199.00
CA CYS A 699 -64.75 87.64 -200.34
C CYS A 699 -65.26 86.19 -200.35
N ASP A 700 -65.98 85.79 -201.39
CA ASP A 700 -66.79 84.56 -201.36
C ASP A 700 -65.95 83.28 -201.23
N MET A 701 -64.73 83.26 -201.78
CA MET A 701 -63.76 82.17 -201.61
C MET A 701 -63.25 82.05 -200.16
N CYS A 702 -63.12 83.17 -199.44
CA CYS A 702 -62.70 83.19 -198.03
C CYS A 702 -63.84 82.83 -197.06
N HIS A 703 -65.10 82.86 -197.50
CA HIS A 703 -66.25 82.45 -196.68
C HIS A 703 -66.39 80.92 -196.63
N SER A 704 -66.24 80.27 -197.79
CA SER A 704 -66.08 78.81 -197.89
C SER A 704 -64.73 78.35 -197.30
N LEU A 705 -64.50 77.04 -197.21
CA LEU A 705 -63.41 76.37 -196.46
C LEU A 705 -63.39 76.64 -194.95
N LEU A 706 -63.42 77.90 -194.50
CA LEU A 706 -63.38 78.25 -193.07
C LEU A 706 -64.52 77.60 -192.28
N LEU A 707 -65.71 77.49 -192.88
CA LEU A 707 -66.87 76.85 -192.24
C LEU A 707 -66.83 75.31 -192.25
N GLN A 708 -66.20 74.67 -193.25
CA GLN A 708 -65.84 73.23 -193.15
C GLN A 708 -64.97 72.95 -191.92
N ARG A 709 -64.28 73.98 -191.40
CA ARG A 709 -63.48 73.93 -190.18
C ARG A 709 -64.27 74.21 -188.91
N SER A 710 -64.94 75.36 -188.77
CA SER A 710 -65.68 75.65 -187.53
C SER A 710 -66.91 74.75 -187.32
N SER A 711 -67.41 74.09 -188.36
CA SER A 711 -68.44 73.04 -188.27
C SER A 711 -67.89 71.62 -188.38
N SER A 712 -66.56 71.42 -188.37
CA SER A 712 -65.98 70.26 -187.69
C SER A 712 -65.80 70.51 -186.17
N THR A 713 -66.44 71.55 -185.62
CA THR A 713 -66.58 71.86 -184.18
C THR A 713 -67.94 72.48 -183.80
N ALA A 714 -69.09 71.91 -184.21
CA ALA A 714 -70.43 72.37 -183.78
C ALA A 714 -71.55 71.32 -183.94
N SER A 715 -72.72 71.63 -183.34
CA SER A 715 -73.92 70.79 -183.12
C SER A 715 -73.76 69.63 -182.13
#